data_AF-A0A8H5HZQ9-F1
#
_entry.id   AF-A0A8H5HZQ9-F1
#
_cell.length_a   1.000
_cell.length_b   1.000
_cell.length_c   1.000
_cell.angle_alpha   90.00
_cell.angle_beta   90.00
_cell.angle_gamma   90.00
#
_symmetry.space_group_name_H-M   'P 1'
#
loop_
_entity.id
_entity.type
_entity.pdbx_description
1 polymer ?
#
loop_
_entity_poly.entity_id
_entity_poly.type
_entity_poly.pdbx_seq_one_letter_code
_entity_poly.pdbx_strand_id
1 'polypeptide(L)'
;MKFKVNPTEYTQLRTNRTNLIGSHLKSYDAVTSSFRRTMASKTIAVLDETELKDGQMKEVDFEKGTVLVSRLGDKVHATSAFCTHYGAPLAKGVLTADARVVCPWHGACFNVCTGDIEDAPAPSPIHSFKAHIADGKIHVTANPDFTLKANLSRPPKLSTAGFDAVGKGTVIIGGGSGAFQAVESLREHGYKFPITIVSKEPYAPIDRSFLPTKLSKAVITDASKIQWRSPADLKIKFGVNLRTGVNVTSVELQDKRVILDNGKDTVIYDKLVIAPGGTPRKLPIPGADCENVYTFRDVDDAKKVDAAATEGKKLVVIGSSFISMELVVALSKRKLASIDVIGMEEFPFEMVLGKEVGAGLKKAKFSFLICYNVGLMHVPREDNPSLVAGVVVNGETLPADFVIMGVGVAPATEFLKESGIELEKDGSIQVDEYLRVTKLPSSVEGVFAIGDVALYPRAGELVRIEHWNVAGNHGRAVGKTIAGTAQPFVKTPVFWKGQQLRYCGHGVQPDDIIIKGDPGEMKFIAYYVKQGKVVAVASVPRTHSPSSSCPAPIEHFLPVYSSSKTSYTTTETMAAVHAMPLMHSYHSRPSFNGVNSASTAGPSVLPTPPVASRKRKRAQQYTVSYSEVQETDSDGRVRDVIVIEDTPPPTMSPATTNGGGYSASYQPPVYSAPIRTRARAAAEAQAISASLSTSGIVPPPKKRKRDLDEVRTLPAKKPAPSSQNSLAITQTKSWGSRSAAATDDTSKGPVSCDDKEGHYIIVPDDIIHKRYRTVRLLGQGTFGKVVEAVDTFKNTKVAIKIIRAIPKYRDASKIEIRVLDTLKKRDPQNLNKCIHLLDTFDHRNHVCLVSELLGMCVYDFLKENDFSPFPRHHIQSFARQLLNSVAFLHRESLIHTDLKPENILLVHNDFTSVNVPLPGKKNAPLKMKRILKSTDIRLIDFGSATFEKEYHSQVVSTRHYRAPEIILGLGWSFPCDVYSLGCILVEFYTGMALFQTHDNLEHLAMMEMVMGKIPDRFARAGARSKPEFFKEGSKLDWPKPKASRQSKKDVRNTRALVEVIPPHDLINRHFLNLVQKLLAFDPAQRITVADALKHPYFSLNIPAEI
;
A
#
# COMPACT_ATOMS: atom_id res chain seq x y z
N MET A 1 65.67 0.46 5.14
CA MET A 1 66.17 -0.62 6.04
C MET A 1 65.54 -1.95 5.64
N LYS A 2 66.21 -3.08 5.86
CA LYS A 2 65.63 -4.43 5.66
C LYS A 2 65.03 -4.93 6.98
N PHE A 3 63.84 -5.52 6.95
CA PHE A 3 63.36 -6.40 8.01
C PHE A 3 63.32 -7.84 7.50
N LYS A 4 63.87 -8.78 8.29
CA LYS A 4 63.70 -10.22 8.07
C LYS A 4 62.43 -10.67 8.81
N VAL A 5 61.67 -11.58 8.21
CA VAL A 5 60.61 -12.35 8.90
C VAL A 5 61.16 -13.74 9.22
N ASN A 6 60.78 -14.30 10.38
CA ASN A 6 61.40 -15.52 10.92
C ASN A 6 60.64 -16.78 10.41
N PRO A 7 61.32 -17.88 9.97
CA PRO A 7 60.62 -18.98 9.28
C PRO A 7 59.65 -19.81 10.15
N THR A 8 59.79 -19.77 11.48
CA THR A 8 59.21 -20.77 12.40
C THR A 8 57.69 -20.69 12.54
N GLU A 9 57.08 -19.50 12.42
CA GLU A 9 55.63 -19.30 12.58
C GLU A 9 54.82 -19.87 11.41
N TYR A 10 55.40 -19.92 10.21
CA TYR A 10 54.70 -20.33 8.99
C TYR A 10 54.31 -21.82 9.00
N THR A 11 55.03 -22.64 9.77
CA THR A 11 54.80 -24.09 9.84
C THR A 11 53.60 -24.44 10.74
N GLN A 12 53.47 -23.79 11.91
CA GLN A 12 52.34 -24.04 12.82
C GLN A 12 50.98 -23.60 12.23
N LEU A 13 50.98 -22.55 11.41
CA LEU A 13 49.78 -22.09 10.69
C LEU A 13 49.28 -23.11 9.63
N ARG A 14 50.10 -24.08 9.21
CA ARG A 14 49.74 -25.04 8.15
C ARG A 14 49.11 -26.33 8.68
N THR A 15 49.54 -26.83 9.84
CA THR A 15 48.94 -27.99 10.54
C THR A 15 47.59 -27.66 11.18
N ASN A 16 47.44 -26.49 11.81
CA ASN A 16 46.14 -26.09 12.37
C ASN A 16 45.07 -25.91 11.27
N ARG A 17 45.46 -25.40 10.09
CA ARG A 17 44.54 -25.16 8.97
C ARG A 17 44.00 -26.46 8.34
N THR A 18 44.78 -27.54 8.35
CA THR A 18 44.34 -28.85 7.83
C THR A 18 43.35 -29.53 8.77
N ASN A 19 43.59 -29.50 10.09
CA ASN A 19 42.65 -30.06 11.08
C ASN A 19 41.31 -29.30 11.12
N LEU A 20 41.33 -27.97 11.01
CA LEU A 20 40.11 -27.16 10.93
C LEU A 20 39.26 -27.47 9.68
N ILE A 21 39.88 -27.70 8.51
CA ILE A 21 39.16 -28.07 7.28
C ILE A 21 38.50 -29.45 7.42
N GLY A 22 39.19 -30.44 8.02
CA GLY A 22 38.63 -31.78 8.24
C GLY A 22 37.40 -31.81 9.17
N SER A 23 37.35 -30.92 10.18
CA SER A 23 36.20 -30.76 11.07
C SER A 23 35.05 -29.94 10.45
N HIS A 24 35.35 -28.95 9.63
CA HIS A 24 34.34 -28.16 8.92
C HIS A 24 33.63 -28.95 7.82
N LEU A 25 34.31 -29.86 7.10
CA LEU A 25 33.67 -30.73 6.11
C LEU A 25 32.65 -31.68 6.77
N LYS A 26 33.03 -32.37 7.85
CA LYS A 26 32.11 -33.28 8.57
C LYS A 26 30.91 -32.58 9.20
N SER A 27 31.05 -31.30 9.59
CA SER A 27 29.91 -30.49 10.04
C SER A 27 29.08 -29.93 8.88
N TYR A 28 29.66 -29.67 7.71
CA TYR A 28 28.91 -29.32 6.50
C TYR A 28 28.01 -30.47 6.01
N ASP A 29 28.51 -31.72 6.01
CA ASP A 29 27.70 -32.89 5.68
C ASP A 29 26.56 -33.10 6.70
N ALA A 30 26.81 -32.87 7.99
CA ALA A 30 25.78 -32.93 9.03
C ALA A 30 24.72 -31.81 8.92
N VAL A 31 25.12 -30.58 8.57
CA VAL A 31 24.20 -29.44 8.42
C VAL A 31 23.40 -29.51 7.12
N THR A 32 24.01 -29.93 6.01
CA THR A 32 23.29 -30.18 4.74
C THR A 32 22.37 -31.40 4.81
N SER A 33 22.68 -32.39 5.66
CA SER A 33 21.76 -33.45 6.06
C SER A 33 20.58 -32.88 6.88
N SER A 34 20.84 -32.06 7.90
CA SER A 34 19.79 -31.47 8.75
C SER A 34 18.81 -30.56 7.97
N PHE A 35 19.31 -29.80 6.99
CA PHE A 35 18.47 -28.96 6.11
C PHE A 35 17.54 -29.77 5.17
N ARG A 36 17.66 -31.11 5.12
CA ARG A 36 16.75 -32.00 4.39
C ARG A 36 15.52 -32.46 5.18
N ARG A 37 15.09 -31.73 6.21
CA ARG A 37 13.66 -31.72 6.61
C ARG A 37 12.84 -30.71 5.79
N THR A 38 12.81 -30.95 4.49
CA THR A 38 11.61 -30.68 3.69
C THR A 38 10.43 -31.38 4.36
N MET A 39 9.20 -30.84 4.30
CA MET A 39 8.06 -31.76 4.28
C MET A 39 8.23 -32.59 3.00
N ALA A 40 8.50 -33.88 3.17
CA ALA A 40 8.85 -34.75 2.05
C ALA A 40 7.76 -34.68 0.98
N SER A 41 8.16 -34.66 -0.30
CA SER A 41 7.23 -34.59 -1.42
C SER A 41 6.24 -35.75 -1.35
N LYS A 42 4.98 -35.46 -1.02
CA LYS A 42 3.94 -36.46 -0.84
C LYS A 42 3.41 -36.86 -2.21
N THR A 43 3.15 -38.14 -2.39
CA THR A 43 2.39 -38.66 -3.54
C THR A 43 0.98 -38.93 -3.08
N ILE A 44 -0.01 -38.29 -3.70
CA ILE A 44 -1.42 -38.38 -3.32
C ILE A 44 -2.24 -38.69 -4.58
N ALA A 45 -3.17 -39.65 -4.47
CA ALA A 45 -4.21 -39.86 -5.49
C ALA A 45 -5.21 -38.69 -5.41
N VAL A 46 -5.26 -37.86 -6.43
CA VAL A 46 -6.05 -36.60 -6.42
C VAL A 46 -7.31 -36.66 -7.27
N LEU A 47 -7.41 -37.62 -8.19
CA LEU A 47 -8.49 -37.75 -9.15
C LEU A 47 -8.57 -39.17 -9.70
N ASP A 48 -9.76 -39.66 -10.06
CA ASP A 48 -9.91 -40.87 -10.86
C ASP A 48 -9.46 -40.63 -12.31
N GLU A 49 -8.87 -41.63 -12.97
CA GLU A 49 -8.40 -41.46 -14.34
C GLU A 49 -9.55 -41.18 -15.33
N THR A 50 -10.74 -41.71 -15.06
CA THR A 50 -11.92 -41.55 -15.93
C THR A 50 -12.53 -40.14 -15.87
N GLU A 51 -12.22 -39.35 -14.83
CA GLU A 51 -12.73 -38.00 -14.62
C GLU A 51 -11.98 -36.91 -15.43
N LEU A 52 -10.88 -37.24 -16.11
CA LEU A 52 -10.08 -36.30 -16.89
C LEU A 52 -9.81 -36.85 -18.30
N LYS A 53 -10.49 -36.30 -19.31
CA LYS A 53 -10.30 -36.68 -20.71
C LYS A 53 -9.11 -35.95 -21.32
N ASP A 54 -8.65 -36.40 -22.49
CA ASP A 54 -7.61 -35.70 -23.24
C ASP A 54 -8.03 -34.26 -23.59
N GLY A 55 -7.06 -33.35 -23.64
CA GLY A 55 -7.26 -31.91 -23.81
C GLY A 55 -7.93 -31.20 -22.64
N GLN A 56 -8.21 -31.89 -21.52
CA GLN A 56 -8.84 -31.30 -20.34
C GLN A 56 -7.84 -30.96 -19.24
N MET A 57 -8.27 -30.05 -18.36
CA MET A 57 -7.60 -29.73 -17.11
C MET A 57 -8.62 -29.52 -15.98
N LYS A 58 -8.26 -29.88 -14.75
CA LYS A 58 -9.13 -29.84 -13.57
C LYS A 58 -8.34 -29.33 -12.36
N GLU A 59 -8.98 -28.45 -11.59
CA GLU A 59 -8.48 -27.97 -10.29
C GLU A 59 -8.85 -29.01 -9.23
N VAL A 60 -7.86 -29.53 -8.49
CA VAL A 60 -8.04 -30.61 -7.50
C VAL A 60 -7.27 -30.31 -6.21
N ASP A 61 -7.83 -30.73 -5.08
CA ASP A 61 -7.27 -30.45 -3.76
C ASP A 61 -6.02 -31.30 -3.44
N PHE A 62 -5.08 -30.69 -2.74
CA PHE A 62 -3.82 -31.31 -2.32
C PHE A 62 -3.53 -30.93 -0.84
N GLU A 63 -4.13 -31.71 0.07
CA GLU A 63 -4.15 -31.51 1.54
C GLU A 63 -4.70 -30.16 2.02
N LYS A 64 -3.93 -29.08 1.85
CA LYS A 64 -4.23 -27.70 2.27
C LYS A 64 -4.09 -26.68 1.14
N GLY A 65 -3.59 -27.12 -0.02
CA GLY A 65 -3.49 -26.32 -1.24
C GLY A 65 -4.20 -27.01 -2.39
N THR A 66 -3.92 -26.57 -3.62
CA THR A 66 -4.68 -26.94 -4.80
C THR A 66 -3.76 -27.00 -6.01
N VAL A 67 -3.89 -28.03 -6.84
CA VAL A 67 -3.11 -28.21 -8.07
C VAL A 67 -4.00 -28.23 -9.30
N LEU A 68 -3.48 -27.77 -10.43
CA LEU A 68 -4.08 -27.97 -11.74
C LEU A 68 -3.52 -29.27 -12.31
N VAL A 69 -4.36 -30.28 -12.53
CA VAL A 69 -4.00 -31.47 -13.31
C VAL A 69 -4.48 -31.26 -14.74
N SER A 70 -3.66 -31.63 -15.73
CA SER A 70 -3.95 -31.53 -17.16
C SER A 70 -3.57 -32.82 -17.88
N ARG A 71 -4.28 -33.17 -18.95
CA ARG A 71 -4.06 -34.37 -19.76
C ARG A 71 -3.75 -34.01 -21.22
N LEU A 72 -2.72 -34.64 -21.77
CA LEU A 72 -2.22 -34.43 -23.13
C LEU A 72 -1.83 -35.80 -23.71
N GLY A 73 -2.71 -36.37 -24.52
CA GLY A 73 -2.69 -37.79 -24.88
C GLY A 73 -2.68 -38.69 -23.64
N ASP A 74 -1.82 -39.70 -23.66
CA ASP A 74 -1.65 -40.66 -22.56
C ASP A 74 -0.97 -40.06 -21.32
N LYS A 75 -0.50 -38.81 -21.37
CA LYS A 75 0.29 -38.18 -20.30
C LYS A 75 -0.54 -37.22 -19.46
N VAL A 76 -0.28 -37.27 -18.16
CA VAL A 76 -0.82 -36.33 -17.17
C VAL A 76 0.29 -35.43 -16.63
N HIS A 77 -0.03 -34.15 -16.47
CA HIS A 77 0.86 -33.11 -15.96
C HIS A 77 0.16 -32.37 -14.81
N ALA A 78 0.93 -31.87 -13.85
CA ALA A 78 0.38 -31.11 -12.72
C ALA A 78 1.17 -29.82 -12.46
N THR A 79 0.47 -28.70 -12.23
CA THR A 79 1.07 -27.38 -11.98
C THR A 79 0.36 -26.61 -10.87
N SER A 80 0.86 -25.42 -10.51
CA SER A 80 0.13 -24.47 -9.65
C SER A 80 -1.27 -24.20 -10.20
N ALA A 81 -2.30 -24.17 -9.33
CA ALA A 81 -3.69 -23.92 -9.75
C ALA A 81 -3.99 -22.49 -10.21
N PHE A 82 -3.14 -21.50 -9.90
CA PHE A 82 -3.40 -20.09 -10.19
C PHE A 82 -2.24 -19.38 -10.90
N CYS A 83 -2.59 -18.45 -11.79
CA CYS A 83 -1.67 -17.62 -12.56
C CYS A 83 -0.88 -16.65 -11.66
N THR A 84 0.43 -16.60 -11.84
CA THR A 84 1.37 -15.73 -11.09
C THR A 84 1.18 -14.22 -11.31
N HIS A 85 0.40 -13.81 -12.32
CA HIS A 85 0.15 -12.39 -12.60
C HIS A 85 -0.74 -11.72 -11.55
N TYR A 86 -1.91 -12.29 -11.27
CA TYR A 86 -2.88 -11.76 -10.28
C TYR A 86 -3.75 -12.87 -9.62
N GLY A 87 -3.27 -14.12 -9.57
CA GLY A 87 -3.96 -15.21 -8.86
C GLY A 87 -5.25 -15.73 -9.53
N ALA A 88 -5.36 -15.58 -10.86
CA ALA A 88 -6.47 -16.11 -11.66
C ALA A 88 -6.47 -17.65 -11.66
N PRO A 89 -7.61 -18.35 -11.45
CA PRO A 89 -7.67 -19.81 -11.51
C PRO A 89 -7.43 -20.30 -12.94
N LEU A 90 -6.37 -21.10 -13.14
CA LEU A 90 -5.96 -21.57 -14.45
C LEU A 90 -6.92 -22.61 -15.04
N ALA A 91 -7.63 -23.38 -14.20
CA ALA A 91 -8.68 -24.31 -14.66
C ALA A 91 -9.88 -23.62 -15.35
N LYS A 92 -10.02 -22.29 -15.24
CA LYS A 92 -11.01 -21.50 -16.01
C LYS A 92 -10.42 -20.89 -17.28
N GLY A 93 -9.13 -21.08 -17.52
CA GLY A 93 -8.42 -20.75 -18.76
C GLY A 93 -8.68 -21.78 -19.84
N VAL A 94 -7.73 -21.95 -20.76
CA VAL A 94 -7.79 -23.03 -21.75
C VAL A 94 -6.43 -23.70 -21.89
N LEU A 95 -6.46 -25.04 -22.01
CA LEU A 95 -5.33 -25.89 -22.36
C LEU A 95 -5.29 -26.05 -23.88
N THR A 96 -4.10 -25.97 -24.48
CA THR A 96 -3.89 -26.16 -25.91
C THR A 96 -3.06 -27.41 -26.19
N ALA A 97 -3.13 -27.92 -27.42
CA ALA A 97 -2.42 -29.14 -27.84
C ALA A 97 -0.88 -28.99 -27.81
N ASP A 98 -0.35 -27.77 -27.96
CA ASP A 98 1.07 -27.42 -27.78
C ASP A 98 1.48 -27.24 -26.31
N ALA A 99 0.81 -27.95 -25.40
CA ALA A 99 1.08 -28.02 -23.96
C ALA A 99 1.10 -26.67 -23.22
N ARG A 100 0.28 -25.71 -23.67
CA ARG A 100 0.18 -24.36 -23.09
C ARG A 100 -1.14 -24.18 -22.34
N VAL A 101 -1.09 -23.56 -21.16
CA VAL A 101 -2.28 -23.09 -20.41
C VAL A 101 -2.35 -21.56 -20.43
N VAL A 102 -3.45 -21.05 -21.00
CA VAL A 102 -3.70 -19.61 -21.19
C VAL A 102 -4.55 -19.05 -20.06
N CYS A 103 -4.05 -18.05 -19.34
CA CYS A 103 -4.73 -17.41 -18.22
C CYS A 103 -6.06 -16.73 -18.64
N PRO A 104 -7.20 -17.05 -17.99
CA PRO A 104 -8.51 -16.58 -18.43
C PRO A 104 -8.75 -15.08 -18.25
N TRP A 105 -7.97 -14.40 -17.41
CA TRP A 105 -8.13 -12.97 -17.14
C TRP A 105 -7.23 -12.10 -18.02
N HIS A 106 -6.01 -12.57 -18.32
CA HIS A 106 -4.93 -11.69 -18.78
C HIS A 106 -4.05 -12.30 -19.90
N GLY A 107 -4.44 -13.42 -20.53
CA GLY A 107 -3.69 -14.02 -21.65
C GLY A 107 -2.34 -14.69 -21.30
N ALA A 108 -1.75 -14.33 -20.15
CA ALA A 108 -0.51 -14.90 -19.60
C ALA A 108 -0.46 -16.43 -19.77
N CYS A 109 0.57 -16.91 -20.46
CA CYS A 109 0.63 -18.31 -20.90
C CYS A 109 1.79 -19.05 -20.21
N PHE A 110 1.54 -20.29 -19.79
CA PHE A 110 2.53 -21.15 -19.17
C PHE A 110 2.59 -22.51 -19.88
N ASN A 111 3.77 -23.11 -19.90
CA ASN A 111 3.97 -24.49 -20.35
C ASN A 111 3.50 -25.46 -19.25
N VAL A 112 2.57 -26.37 -19.49
CA VAL A 112 2.07 -27.28 -18.42
C VAL A 112 3.07 -28.37 -18.05
N CYS A 113 4.01 -28.70 -18.94
CA CYS A 113 5.04 -29.69 -18.66
C CYS A 113 6.10 -29.12 -17.70
N THR A 114 6.55 -27.88 -17.92
CA THR A 114 7.68 -27.29 -17.18
C THR A 114 7.30 -26.19 -16.19
N GLY A 115 6.14 -25.56 -16.35
CA GLY A 115 5.72 -24.36 -15.64
C GLY A 115 6.42 -23.06 -16.09
N ASP A 116 7.27 -23.09 -17.13
CA ASP A 116 7.92 -21.89 -17.67
C ASP A 116 6.90 -20.95 -18.37
N ILE A 117 7.26 -19.68 -18.53
CA ILE A 117 6.41 -18.65 -19.14
C ILE A 117 6.57 -18.68 -20.66
N GLU A 118 5.46 -18.87 -21.38
CA GLU A 118 5.41 -18.89 -22.85
C GLU A 118 4.88 -17.57 -23.44
N ASP A 119 4.12 -16.77 -22.66
CA ASP A 119 3.65 -15.43 -23.01
C ASP A 119 3.57 -14.49 -21.79
N ALA A 120 3.88 -13.22 -22.02
CA ALA A 120 3.52 -12.09 -21.16
C ALA A 120 1.99 -12.06 -20.90
N PRO A 121 1.51 -11.39 -19.84
CA PRO A 121 2.21 -10.59 -18.82
C PRO A 121 2.69 -11.36 -17.57
N ALA A 122 2.80 -12.70 -17.59
CA ALA A 122 3.27 -13.44 -16.41
C ALA A 122 4.66 -12.91 -15.93
N PRO A 123 4.81 -12.53 -14.64
CA PRO A 123 6.07 -11.99 -14.11
C PRO A 123 6.94 -13.06 -13.44
N SER A 124 6.49 -14.30 -13.29
CA SER A 124 7.28 -15.43 -12.76
C SER A 124 6.65 -16.78 -13.17
N PRO A 125 7.45 -17.85 -13.37
CA PRO A 125 6.95 -19.17 -13.76
C PRO A 125 6.19 -19.89 -12.63
N ILE A 126 5.25 -20.77 -13.00
CA ILE A 126 4.52 -21.62 -12.05
C ILE A 126 5.34 -22.85 -11.64
N HIS A 127 4.96 -23.48 -10.53
CA HIS A 127 5.47 -24.80 -10.19
C HIS A 127 4.94 -25.84 -11.20
N SER A 128 5.79 -26.81 -11.54
CA SER A 128 5.42 -28.08 -12.17
C SER A 128 5.73 -29.20 -11.18
N PHE A 129 4.82 -30.17 -11.10
CA PHE A 129 4.84 -31.30 -10.19
C PHE A 129 4.83 -32.60 -11.01
N LYS A 130 5.40 -33.68 -10.46
CA LYS A 130 5.30 -34.98 -11.13
C LYS A 130 3.87 -35.48 -11.02
N ALA A 131 3.29 -35.91 -12.13
CA ALA A 131 2.03 -36.63 -12.17
C ALA A 131 2.22 -37.96 -12.92
N HIS A 132 1.48 -38.98 -12.52
CA HIS A 132 1.44 -40.28 -13.19
C HIS A 132 0.09 -40.96 -12.91
N ILE A 133 -0.20 -42.02 -13.66
CA ILE A 133 -1.37 -42.87 -13.47
C ILE A 133 -0.92 -44.16 -12.78
N ALA A 134 -1.65 -44.58 -11.76
CA ALA A 134 -1.48 -45.85 -11.05
C ALA A 134 -2.85 -46.29 -10.51
N ASP A 135 -3.14 -47.59 -10.53
CA ASP A 135 -4.37 -48.19 -9.96
C ASP A 135 -5.69 -47.50 -10.40
N GLY A 136 -5.75 -47.04 -11.66
CA GLY A 136 -6.89 -46.31 -12.24
C GLY A 136 -7.04 -44.86 -11.78
N LYS A 137 -6.04 -44.29 -11.11
CA LYS A 137 -6.07 -42.95 -10.51
C LYS A 137 -4.88 -42.10 -10.90
N ILE A 138 -5.06 -40.79 -10.87
CA ILE A 138 -4.00 -39.82 -11.10
C ILE A 138 -3.33 -39.48 -9.78
N HIS A 139 -2.04 -39.80 -9.68
CA HIS A 139 -1.19 -39.54 -8.53
C HIS A 139 -0.26 -38.35 -8.79
N VAL A 140 -0.36 -37.31 -7.95
CA VAL A 140 0.50 -36.12 -7.99
C VAL A 140 1.53 -36.19 -6.87
N THR A 141 2.80 -35.94 -7.20
CA THR A 141 3.91 -35.84 -6.24
C THR A 141 4.35 -34.39 -6.09
N ALA A 142 4.02 -33.76 -4.96
CA ALA A 142 4.31 -32.35 -4.68
C ALA A 142 4.71 -32.11 -3.21
N ASN A 143 5.36 -30.99 -2.93
CA ASN A 143 5.44 -30.44 -1.57
C ASN A 143 4.14 -29.65 -1.32
N PRO A 144 3.34 -29.96 -0.28
CA PRO A 144 2.12 -29.21 0.04
C PRO A 144 2.31 -27.69 0.06
N ASP A 145 3.44 -27.18 0.57
CA ASP A 145 3.72 -25.74 0.67
C ASP A 145 3.81 -25.03 -0.69
N PHE A 146 4.06 -25.76 -1.79
CA PHE A 146 4.10 -25.25 -3.17
C PHE A 146 2.74 -25.33 -3.89
N THR A 147 1.74 -25.97 -3.26
CA THR A 147 0.36 -26.05 -3.78
C THR A 147 -0.54 -24.94 -3.21
N LEU A 148 -0.04 -24.16 -2.24
CA LEU A 148 -0.78 -23.08 -1.60
C LEU A 148 -0.94 -21.88 -2.53
N LYS A 149 -2.10 -21.21 -2.49
CA LYS A 149 -2.34 -19.98 -3.28
C LYS A 149 -1.43 -18.80 -2.91
N ALA A 150 -0.76 -18.84 -1.77
CA ALA A 150 0.27 -17.89 -1.37
C ALA A 150 1.64 -18.14 -2.04
N ASN A 151 1.84 -19.29 -2.68
CA ASN A 151 3.14 -19.76 -3.18
C ASN A 151 3.01 -20.36 -4.58
N LEU A 152 2.50 -19.55 -5.52
CA LEU A 152 2.15 -19.96 -6.88
C LEU A 152 3.37 -20.12 -7.81
N SER A 153 4.45 -19.42 -7.49
CA SER A 153 5.56 -19.14 -8.40
C SER A 153 6.88 -19.71 -7.90
N ARG A 154 7.58 -20.45 -8.76
CA ARG A 154 8.96 -20.83 -8.50
C ARG A 154 9.93 -19.74 -8.96
N PRO A 155 11.17 -19.71 -8.45
CA PRO A 155 12.22 -18.88 -9.02
C PRO A 155 12.43 -19.14 -10.53
N PRO A 156 12.73 -18.11 -11.34
CA PRO A 156 13.13 -18.28 -12.73
C PRO A 156 14.46 -19.04 -12.83
N LYS A 157 14.68 -19.70 -13.98
CA LYS A 157 15.91 -20.47 -14.28
C LYS A 157 17.04 -19.52 -14.69
N LEU A 158 17.53 -18.72 -13.75
CA LEU A 158 18.63 -17.78 -13.99
C LEU A 158 19.96 -18.55 -14.10
N SER A 159 20.73 -18.33 -15.17
CA SER A 159 22.08 -18.88 -15.23
C SER A 159 22.99 -18.13 -14.25
N THR A 160 23.70 -18.86 -13.39
CA THR A 160 24.51 -18.29 -12.28
C THR A 160 25.79 -17.56 -12.71
N ALA A 161 26.12 -17.53 -14.00
CA ALA A 161 27.30 -16.85 -14.53
C ALA A 161 26.91 -15.50 -15.14
N GLY A 162 27.27 -14.38 -14.49
CA GLY A 162 27.05 -13.05 -15.07
C GLY A 162 27.27 -11.80 -14.21
N PHE A 163 27.76 -11.92 -12.97
CA PHE A 163 28.15 -10.73 -12.18
C PHE A 163 29.55 -10.21 -12.55
N ASP A 164 30.43 -11.09 -13.04
CA ASP A 164 31.86 -10.81 -13.27
C ASP A 164 32.26 -10.72 -14.75
N ALA A 165 31.29 -10.70 -15.68
CA ALA A 165 31.55 -10.71 -17.11
C ALA A 165 31.96 -9.31 -17.63
N VAL A 166 33.26 -9.13 -17.93
CA VAL A 166 33.80 -7.87 -18.48
C VAL A 166 33.34 -7.68 -19.94
N GLY A 167 32.55 -6.64 -20.19
CA GLY A 167 32.03 -6.24 -21.50
C GLY A 167 31.13 -5.00 -21.38
N LYS A 168 30.74 -4.38 -22.50
CA LYS A 168 29.84 -3.20 -22.50
C LYS A 168 28.37 -3.63 -22.33
N GLY A 169 28.03 -4.80 -22.83
CA GLY A 169 26.75 -5.48 -22.59
C GLY A 169 25.57 -4.92 -23.39
N THR A 170 24.35 -5.12 -22.87
CA THR A 170 23.11 -4.67 -23.52
C THR A 170 22.61 -3.37 -22.88
N VAL A 171 22.33 -2.35 -23.69
CA VAL A 171 21.59 -1.15 -23.27
C VAL A 171 20.16 -1.25 -23.78
N ILE A 172 19.19 -0.95 -22.92
CA ILE A 172 17.76 -0.89 -23.23
C ILE A 172 17.28 0.54 -23.00
N ILE A 173 16.77 1.19 -24.05
CA ILE A 173 16.20 2.54 -23.99
C ILE A 173 14.69 2.43 -23.74
N GLY A 174 14.21 2.93 -22.60
CA GLY A 174 12.81 2.93 -22.19
C GLY A 174 12.52 1.96 -21.03
N GLY A 175 11.70 2.38 -20.07
CA GLY A 175 11.30 1.60 -18.90
C GLY A 175 9.98 0.82 -19.04
N GLY A 176 9.52 0.54 -20.26
CA GLY A 176 8.23 -0.11 -20.51
C GLY A 176 8.22 -1.64 -20.36
N SER A 177 7.07 -2.27 -20.64
CA SER A 177 6.94 -3.74 -20.65
C SER A 177 7.83 -4.43 -21.70
N GLY A 178 8.29 -3.72 -22.74
CA GLY A 178 9.35 -4.26 -23.61
C GLY A 178 10.64 -4.55 -22.82
N ALA A 179 11.08 -3.59 -22.00
CA ALA A 179 12.34 -3.68 -21.26
C ALA A 179 12.30 -4.67 -20.10
N PHE A 180 11.19 -4.71 -19.34
CA PHE A 180 11.05 -5.65 -18.22
C PHE A 180 11.13 -7.11 -18.70
N GLN A 181 10.30 -7.50 -19.68
CA GLN A 181 10.30 -8.85 -20.22
C GLN A 181 11.59 -9.19 -21.01
N ALA A 182 12.29 -8.20 -21.58
CA ALA A 182 13.61 -8.40 -22.17
C ALA A 182 14.67 -8.76 -21.12
N VAL A 183 14.70 -8.07 -19.97
CA VAL A 183 15.60 -8.40 -18.84
C VAL A 183 15.40 -9.83 -18.36
N GLU A 184 14.14 -10.24 -18.15
CA GLU A 184 13.85 -11.61 -17.69
C GLU A 184 14.32 -12.64 -18.72
N SER A 185 13.91 -12.48 -19.99
CA SER A 185 14.27 -13.43 -21.06
C SER A 185 15.78 -13.52 -21.29
N LEU A 186 16.52 -12.41 -21.24
CA LEU A 186 17.98 -12.41 -21.34
C LEU A 186 18.60 -13.32 -20.27
N ARG A 187 18.18 -13.21 -19.00
CA ARG A 187 18.75 -14.01 -17.90
C ARG A 187 18.23 -15.45 -17.86
N GLU A 188 16.99 -15.69 -18.27
CA GLU A 188 16.39 -17.03 -18.43
C GLU A 188 17.10 -17.84 -19.54
N HIS A 189 17.54 -17.19 -20.62
CA HIS A 189 18.27 -17.82 -21.72
C HIS A 189 19.81 -17.72 -21.57
N GLY A 190 20.30 -17.35 -20.38
CA GLY A 190 21.72 -17.45 -20.01
C GLY A 190 22.65 -16.34 -20.53
N TYR A 191 22.11 -15.17 -20.88
CA TYR A 191 22.92 -14.00 -21.22
C TYR A 191 23.72 -13.49 -20.01
N LYS A 192 25.05 -13.41 -20.16
CA LYS A 192 26.00 -13.24 -19.03
C LYS A 192 26.53 -11.82 -18.83
N PHE A 193 26.42 -10.95 -19.83
CA PHE A 193 27.01 -9.61 -19.79
C PHE A 193 26.15 -8.59 -19.00
N PRO A 194 26.66 -7.39 -18.68
CA PRO A 194 25.86 -6.33 -18.08
C PRO A 194 24.60 -5.99 -18.87
N ILE A 195 23.55 -5.57 -18.17
CA ILE A 195 22.34 -4.99 -18.77
C ILE A 195 22.09 -3.63 -18.11
N THR A 196 21.95 -2.58 -18.92
CA THR A 196 21.57 -1.23 -18.45
C THR A 196 20.22 -0.84 -19.02
N ILE A 197 19.26 -0.47 -18.17
CA ILE A 197 18.02 0.20 -18.60
C ILE A 197 18.22 1.71 -18.42
N VAL A 198 17.95 2.50 -19.45
CA VAL A 198 17.85 3.96 -19.37
C VAL A 198 16.39 4.36 -19.56
N SER A 199 15.82 5.09 -18.61
CA SER A 199 14.42 5.52 -18.63
C SER A 199 14.28 6.98 -18.20
N LYS A 200 13.49 7.73 -18.97
CA LYS A 200 13.06 9.09 -18.63
C LYS A 200 12.14 9.12 -17.40
N GLU A 201 11.39 8.03 -17.18
CA GLU A 201 10.51 7.90 -16.01
C GLU A 201 11.32 7.71 -14.71
N PRO A 202 10.96 8.38 -13.60
CA PRO A 202 11.70 8.35 -12.34
C PRO A 202 11.46 7.09 -11.48
N TYR A 203 11.04 5.98 -12.08
CA TYR A 203 10.64 4.75 -11.40
C TYR A 203 10.99 3.49 -12.21
N ALA A 204 11.10 2.34 -11.52
CA ALA A 204 11.28 1.04 -12.16
C ALA A 204 10.07 0.65 -13.05
N PRO A 205 10.24 -0.25 -14.04
CA PRO A 205 9.19 -0.61 -14.99
C PRO A 205 7.84 -0.95 -14.37
N ILE A 206 6.77 -0.32 -14.89
CA ILE A 206 5.40 -0.43 -14.39
C ILE A 206 4.43 -1.12 -15.35
N ASP A 207 3.37 -1.69 -14.78
CA ASP A 207 2.19 -2.20 -15.48
C ASP A 207 1.27 -1.04 -15.88
N ARG A 208 1.58 -0.41 -17.03
CA ARG A 208 0.79 0.71 -17.58
C ARG A 208 -0.65 0.31 -17.95
N SER A 209 -0.95 -0.99 -18.11
CA SER A 209 -2.28 -1.46 -18.53
C SER A 209 -3.37 -1.16 -17.49
N PHE A 210 -3.00 -1.00 -16.22
CA PHE A 210 -3.94 -0.66 -15.16
C PHE A 210 -4.06 0.83 -14.84
N LEU A 211 -3.28 1.71 -15.48
CA LEU A 211 -3.37 3.15 -15.23
C LEU A 211 -4.81 3.68 -15.46
N PRO A 212 -5.52 3.39 -16.58
CA PRO A 212 -6.90 3.85 -16.77
C PRO A 212 -7.94 3.04 -15.97
N THR A 213 -7.75 1.72 -15.81
CA THR A 213 -8.77 0.84 -15.20
C THR A 213 -8.81 0.90 -13.66
N LYS A 214 -7.66 0.94 -12.96
CA LYS A 214 -7.62 1.05 -11.48
C LYS A 214 -7.94 2.48 -11.00
N LEU A 215 -7.75 3.48 -11.85
CA LEU A 215 -8.26 4.87 -11.73
C LEU A 215 -9.71 4.92 -11.24
N SER A 216 -10.52 3.93 -11.67
CA SER A 216 -11.94 3.78 -11.36
C SER A 216 -12.28 3.29 -9.93
N LYS A 217 -11.32 3.23 -9.00
CA LYS A 217 -11.55 3.04 -7.55
C LYS A 217 -10.76 4.04 -6.70
N ALA A 218 -9.48 4.20 -6.99
CA ALA A 218 -8.64 5.31 -6.55
C ALA A 218 -7.52 5.47 -7.59
N VAL A 219 -7.10 6.69 -7.90
CA VAL A 219 -6.04 6.88 -8.89
C VAL A 219 -4.72 6.40 -8.31
N ILE A 220 -4.06 5.49 -9.04
CA ILE A 220 -2.73 5.02 -8.68
C ILE A 220 -1.73 6.07 -9.16
N THR A 221 -1.63 7.12 -8.37
CA THR A 221 -0.63 8.20 -8.45
C THR A 221 0.74 7.77 -7.92
N ASP A 222 0.85 6.55 -7.40
CA ASP A 222 2.05 5.97 -6.81
C ASP A 222 2.54 4.81 -7.67
N ALA A 223 3.68 5.04 -8.35
CA ALA A 223 4.29 4.06 -9.24
C ALA A 223 4.69 2.75 -8.53
N SER A 224 5.00 2.78 -7.22
CA SER A 224 5.43 1.57 -6.49
C SER A 224 4.35 0.49 -6.48
N LYS A 225 3.07 0.89 -6.43
CA LYS A 225 1.90 0.01 -6.41
C LYS A 225 1.60 -0.70 -7.75
N ILE A 226 2.35 -0.37 -8.80
CA ILE A 226 2.23 -0.95 -10.16
C ILE A 226 3.60 -1.31 -10.77
N GLN A 227 4.69 -1.33 -10.00
CA GLN A 227 5.98 -1.85 -10.47
C GLN A 227 5.92 -3.36 -10.68
N TRP A 228 6.47 -3.84 -11.79
CA TRP A 228 6.60 -5.28 -12.08
C TRP A 228 7.57 -5.98 -11.13
N ARG A 229 8.67 -5.29 -10.80
CA ARG A 229 9.69 -5.68 -9.83
C ARG A 229 10.29 -4.42 -9.20
N SER A 230 10.74 -4.53 -7.95
CA SER A 230 11.43 -3.42 -7.29
C SER A 230 12.80 -3.13 -7.94
N PRO A 231 13.37 -1.91 -7.78
CA PRO A 231 14.74 -1.62 -8.22
C PRO A 231 15.78 -2.57 -7.61
N ALA A 232 15.55 -3.01 -6.38
CA ALA A 232 16.40 -3.98 -5.69
C ALA A 232 16.34 -5.37 -6.34
N ASP A 233 15.16 -5.85 -6.73
CA ASP A 233 15.00 -7.12 -7.45
C ASP A 233 15.75 -7.11 -8.78
N LEU A 234 15.59 -6.04 -9.58
CA LEU A 234 16.25 -5.91 -10.88
C LEU A 234 17.78 -5.86 -10.73
N LYS A 235 18.30 -5.16 -9.70
CA LYS A 235 19.74 -5.09 -9.44
C LYS A 235 20.31 -6.40 -8.89
N ILE A 236 19.67 -7.00 -7.89
CA ILE A 236 20.21 -8.13 -7.12
C ILE A 236 19.97 -9.48 -7.83
N LYS A 237 18.76 -9.71 -8.37
CA LYS A 237 18.41 -10.99 -9.00
C LYS A 237 18.78 -11.03 -10.49
N PHE A 238 18.67 -9.90 -11.19
CA PHE A 238 18.88 -9.83 -12.65
C PHE A 238 20.15 -9.07 -13.06
N GLY A 239 20.93 -8.51 -12.13
CA GLY A 239 22.17 -7.80 -12.44
C GLY A 239 21.97 -6.60 -13.37
N VAL A 240 20.88 -5.85 -13.19
CA VAL A 240 20.52 -4.70 -14.03
C VAL A 240 21.01 -3.39 -13.41
N ASN A 241 21.69 -2.60 -14.22
CA ASN A 241 21.97 -1.18 -13.94
C ASN A 241 20.76 -0.34 -14.39
N LEU A 242 19.87 0.01 -13.46
CA LEU A 242 18.67 0.78 -13.74
C LEU A 242 18.93 2.29 -13.57
N ARG A 243 18.84 3.04 -14.66
CA ARG A 243 18.98 4.51 -14.71
C ARG A 243 17.62 5.16 -15.00
N THR A 244 16.98 5.69 -13.96
CA THR A 244 15.66 6.35 -14.00
C THR A 244 15.77 7.87 -13.92
N GLY A 245 14.82 8.59 -14.52
CA GLY A 245 14.81 10.05 -14.55
C GLY A 245 15.82 10.68 -15.52
N VAL A 246 16.33 9.90 -16.49
CA VAL A 246 17.42 10.27 -17.40
C VAL A 246 16.92 10.23 -18.84
N ASN A 247 17.12 11.30 -19.61
CA ASN A 247 16.59 11.43 -20.96
C ASN A 247 17.66 11.05 -22.01
N VAL A 248 17.35 10.10 -22.89
CA VAL A 248 18.17 9.85 -24.09
C VAL A 248 17.92 10.96 -25.10
N THR A 249 18.99 11.56 -25.61
CA THR A 249 18.93 12.72 -26.52
C THR A 249 19.49 12.44 -27.91
N SER A 250 20.41 11.49 -28.03
CA SER A 250 20.79 10.90 -29.32
C SER A 250 21.36 9.48 -29.14
N VAL A 251 21.49 8.74 -30.24
CA VAL A 251 22.17 7.45 -30.32
C VAL A 251 23.21 7.54 -31.42
N GLU A 252 24.43 7.11 -31.15
CA GLU A 252 25.53 7.09 -32.11
C GLU A 252 25.92 5.65 -32.41
N LEU A 253 25.71 5.23 -33.65
CA LEU A 253 25.82 3.83 -34.07
C LEU A 253 27.26 3.34 -34.24
N GLN A 254 28.13 4.17 -34.83
CA GLN A 254 29.53 3.78 -35.13
C GLN A 254 30.34 3.62 -33.83
N ASP A 255 30.28 4.62 -32.95
CA ASP A 255 30.96 4.60 -31.64
C ASP A 255 30.23 3.75 -30.58
N LYS A 256 29.07 3.18 -30.93
CA LYS A 256 28.17 2.40 -30.07
C LYS A 256 27.90 3.06 -28.71
N ARG A 257 27.50 4.35 -28.72
CA ARG A 257 27.13 5.11 -27.51
C ARG A 257 25.71 5.67 -27.58
N VAL A 258 25.08 5.77 -26.41
CA VAL A 258 23.80 6.45 -26.18
C VAL A 258 24.09 7.72 -25.39
N ILE A 259 23.61 8.87 -25.86
CA ILE A 259 23.89 10.19 -25.29
C ILE A 259 22.73 10.63 -24.40
N LEU A 260 23.08 11.13 -23.21
CA LEU A 260 22.14 11.40 -22.12
C LEU A 260 22.16 12.87 -21.71
N ASP A 261 20.98 13.38 -21.34
CA ASP A 261 20.75 14.70 -20.74
C ASP A 261 21.45 15.87 -21.45
N ASN A 262 21.42 15.84 -22.80
CA ASN A 262 22.07 16.78 -23.73
C ASN A 262 23.61 16.74 -23.66
N GLY A 263 24.20 15.54 -23.70
CA GLY A 263 25.66 15.36 -23.78
C GLY A 263 26.40 15.43 -22.43
N LYS A 264 25.67 15.43 -21.30
CA LYS A 264 26.27 15.46 -19.96
C LYS A 264 26.81 14.11 -19.50
N ASP A 265 26.31 13.03 -20.07
CA ASP A 265 26.75 11.66 -19.80
C ASP A 265 26.49 10.76 -21.01
N THR A 266 27.16 9.62 -21.08
CA THR A 266 27.06 8.66 -22.18
C THR A 266 27.08 7.22 -21.67
N VAL A 267 26.41 6.29 -22.37
CA VAL A 267 26.48 4.85 -22.07
C VAL A 267 26.85 4.10 -23.34
N ILE A 268 27.96 3.36 -23.28
CA ILE A 268 28.49 2.55 -24.39
C ILE A 268 27.87 1.15 -24.34
N TYR A 269 27.59 0.54 -25.50
CA TYR A 269 26.95 -0.77 -25.61
C TYR A 269 27.67 -1.75 -26.55
N ASP A 270 27.40 -3.05 -26.39
CA ASP A 270 27.68 -4.09 -27.39
C ASP A 270 26.43 -4.42 -28.22
N LYS A 271 25.25 -4.39 -27.57
CA LYS A 271 23.90 -4.56 -28.18
C LYS A 271 22.94 -3.47 -27.66
N LEU A 272 22.04 -2.98 -28.51
CA LEU A 272 21.08 -1.91 -28.18
C LEU A 272 19.64 -2.35 -28.45
N VAL A 273 18.75 -2.16 -27.47
CA VAL A 273 17.32 -2.41 -27.59
C VAL A 273 16.54 -1.10 -27.44
N ILE A 274 15.87 -0.69 -28.50
CA ILE A 274 15.09 0.54 -28.58
C ILE A 274 13.63 0.22 -28.19
N ALA A 275 13.23 0.62 -26.98
CA ALA A 275 11.93 0.33 -26.37
C ALA A 275 11.22 1.55 -25.72
N PRO A 276 11.33 2.80 -26.23
CA PRO A 276 10.75 3.97 -25.56
C PRO A 276 9.20 3.97 -25.58
N GLY A 277 8.59 3.20 -26.47
CA GLY A 277 7.15 3.16 -26.69
C GLY A 277 6.63 4.37 -27.46
N GLY A 278 5.34 4.66 -27.36
CA GLY A 278 4.72 5.86 -27.94
C GLY A 278 4.59 7.06 -26.97
N THR A 279 4.50 8.25 -27.55
CA THR A 279 4.14 9.54 -26.93
C THR A 279 2.70 9.91 -27.36
N PRO A 280 1.83 10.47 -26.48
CA PRO A 280 0.52 10.97 -26.87
C PRO A 280 0.60 12.02 -27.99
N ARG A 281 -0.31 11.92 -28.97
CA ARG A 281 -0.50 13.00 -29.95
C ARG A 281 -1.31 14.12 -29.31
N LYS A 282 -0.87 15.37 -29.49
CA LYS A 282 -1.74 16.55 -29.38
C LYS A 282 -2.27 16.91 -30.77
N LEU A 283 -3.44 17.51 -30.84
CA LEU A 283 -3.89 18.18 -32.07
C LEU A 283 -3.18 19.54 -32.18
N PRO A 284 -2.75 19.97 -33.39
CA PRO A 284 -2.13 21.27 -33.61
C PRO A 284 -3.18 22.39 -33.66
N ILE A 285 -3.96 22.52 -32.60
CA ILE A 285 -5.01 23.54 -32.43
C ILE A 285 -4.56 24.60 -31.42
N PRO A 286 -5.03 25.86 -31.55
CA PRO A 286 -4.82 26.87 -30.52
C PRO A 286 -5.27 26.34 -29.15
N GLY A 287 -4.47 26.60 -28.10
CA GLY A 287 -4.77 26.19 -26.73
C GLY A 287 -4.47 24.72 -26.38
N ALA A 288 -3.90 23.94 -27.29
CA ALA A 288 -3.48 22.56 -26.99
C ALA A 288 -2.41 22.45 -25.87
N ASP A 289 -1.75 23.55 -25.52
CA ASP A 289 -0.73 23.68 -24.47
C ASP A 289 -1.19 24.45 -23.22
N CYS A 290 -2.50 24.75 -23.09
CA CYS A 290 -3.08 25.32 -21.87
C CYS A 290 -2.97 24.36 -20.67
N GLU A 291 -2.87 24.91 -19.45
CA GLU A 291 -2.52 24.16 -18.22
C GLU A 291 -3.59 23.14 -17.77
N ASN A 292 -4.83 23.29 -18.22
CA ASN A 292 -5.94 22.35 -18.00
C ASN A 292 -6.24 21.44 -19.19
N VAL A 293 -5.33 21.35 -20.18
CA VAL A 293 -5.41 20.44 -21.32
C VAL A 293 -4.42 19.29 -21.13
N TYR A 294 -4.92 18.13 -20.73
CA TYR A 294 -4.12 16.97 -20.37
C TYR A 294 -4.03 15.94 -21.49
N THR A 295 -2.88 15.28 -21.58
CA THR A 295 -2.76 13.97 -22.24
C THR A 295 -2.72 12.88 -21.17
N PHE A 296 -2.73 11.60 -21.55
CA PHE A 296 -2.68 10.50 -20.59
C PHE A 296 -1.74 9.38 -21.06
N ARG A 297 -0.55 9.28 -20.44
CA ARG A 297 0.42 8.21 -20.70
C ARG A 297 1.04 7.60 -19.45
N ASP A 298 1.32 8.40 -18.44
CA ASP A 298 2.16 8.02 -17.30
C ASP A 298 1.54 8.35 -15.93
N VAL A 299 2.29 8.08 -14.86
CA VAL A 299 1.88 8.27 -13.46
C VAL A 299 1.72 9.76 -13.09
N ASP A 300 2.42 10.68 -13.77
CA ASP A 300 2.32 12.11 -13.52
C ASP A 300 1.16 12.74 -14.29
N ASP A 301 0.84 12.27 -15.49
CA ASP A 301 -0.46 12.56 -16.13
C ASP A 301 -1.63 12.08 -15.26
N ALA A 302 -1.52 10.87 -14.68
CA ALA A 302 -2.56 10.36 -13.77
C ALA A 302 -2.75 11.25 -12.52
N LYS A 303 -1.67 11.83 -11.96
CA LYS A 303 -1.76 12.84 -10.88
C LYS A 303 -2.49 14.11 -11.33
N LYS A 304 -2.15 14.66 -12.50
CA LYS A 304 -2.78 15.88 -13.06
C LYS A 304 -4.29 15.68 -13.22
N VAL A 305 -4.68 14.57 -13.85
CA VAL A 305 -6.09 14.27 -14.12
C VAL A 305 -6.88 13.99 -12.82
N ASP A 306 -6.30 13.34 -11.81
CA ASP A 306 -7.00 13.16 -10.53
C ASP A 306 -7.19 14.48 -9.75
N ALA A 307 -6.18 15.36 -9.79
CA ALA A 307 -6.26 16.68 -9.18
C ALA A 307 -7.33 17.57 -9.84
N ALA A 308 -7.51 17.45 -11.16
CA ALA A 308 -8.55 18.17 -11.89
C ALA A 308 -9.98 17.60 -11.68
N ALA A 309 -10.12 16.27 -11.57
CA ALA A 309 -11.41 15.56 -11.53
C ALA A 309 -12.16 15.63 -10.18
N THR A 310 -12.40 16.85 -9.70
CA THR A 310 -13.09 17.15 -8.43
C THR A 310 -14.62 17.24 -8.59
N GLU A 311 -15.35 17.05 -7.48
CA GLU A 311 -16.83 17.05 -7.46
C GLU A 311 -17.39 18.40 -7.98
N GLY A 312 -18.30 18.33 -8.96
CA GLY A 312 -18.92 19.49 -9.61
C GLY A 312 -18.19 20.04 -10.86
N LYS A 313 -17.04 19.49 -11.26
CA LYS A 313 -16.29 19.94 -12.45
C LYS A 313 -16.84 19.41 -13.77
N LYS A 314 -16.66 20.15 -14.87
CA LYS A 314 -17.00 19.74 -16.25
C LYS A 314 -15.78 19.22 -17.00
N LEU A 315 -15.92 18.06 -17.66
CA LEU A 315 -14.87 17.39 -18.42
C LEU A 315 -15.25 17.27 -19.90
N VAL A 316 -14.38 17.74 -20.80
CA VAL A 316 -14.45 17.44 -22.24
C VAL A 316 -13.31 16.48 -22.62
N VAL A 317 -13.61 15.42 -23.36
CA VAL A 317 -12.64 14.44 -23.86
C VAL A 317 -12.60 14.46 -25.38
N ILE A 318 -11.43 14.75 -25.95
CA ILE A 318 -11.20 14.81 -27.40
C ILE A 318 -10.63 13.45 -27.86
N GLY A 319 -11.37 12.73 -28.70
CA GLY A 319 -11.01 11.44 -29.29
C GLY A 319 -11.63 10.24 -28.57
N SER A 320 -12.22 9.32 -29.34
CA SER A 320 -12.94 8.11 -28.90
C SER A 320 -12.05 6.89 -28.55
N SER A 321 -10.76 7.10 -28.29
CA SER A 321 -9.77 6.00 -28.13
C SER A 321 -10.03 5.06 -26.94
N PHE A 322 -9.34 3.91 -26.90
CA PHE A 322 -9.45 2.96 -25.78
C PHE A 322 -9.10 3.61 -24.44
N ILE A 323 -8.03 4.41 -24.40
CA ILE A 323 -7.61 5.16 -23.21
C ILE A 323 -8.69 6.18 -22.83
N SER A 324 -9.19 6.96 -23.79
CA SER A 324 -10.27 7.92 -23.58
C SER A 324 -11.50 7.28 -22.94
N MET A 325 -11.97 6.16 -23.50
CA MET A 325 -13.21 5.54 -23.05
C MET A 325 -13.07 4.76 -21.73
N GLU A 326 -11.89 4.22 -21.41
CA GLU A 326 -11.65 3.69 -20.05
C GLU A 326 -11.55 4.82 -19.02
N LEU A 327 -10.93 5.94 -19.37
CA LEU A 327 -10.82 7.11 -18.50
C LEU A 327 -12.19 7.77 -18.25
N VAL A 328 -13.05 7.89 -19.27
CA VAL A 328 -14.46 8.30 -19.14
C VAL A 328 -15.22 7.37 -18.17
N VAL A 329 -15.08 6.05 -18.32
CA VAL A 329 -15.71 5.08 -17.41
C VAL A 329 -15.15 5.19 -15.98
N ALA A 330 -13.86 5.50 -15.81
CA ALA A 330 -13.27 5.75 -14.49
C ALA A 330 -13.78 7.04 -13.85
N LEU A 331 -13.77 8.15 -14.61
CA LEU A 331 -14.14 9.48 -14.13
C LEU A 331 -15.66 9.65 -13.96
N SER A 332 -16.49 8.87 -14.64
CA SER A 332 -17.96 8.80 -14.40
C SER A 332 -18.34 8.35 -12.97
N LYS A 333 -17.38 7.83 -12.20
CA LYS A 333 -17.52 7.50 -10.77
C LYS A 333 -17.12 8.65 -9.84
N ARG A 334 -16.41 9.67 -10.37
CA ARG A 334 -16.35 11.00 -9.74
C ARG A 334 -17.66 11.70 -10.04
N LYS A 335 -18.18 12.49 -9.11
CA LYS A 335 -19.41 13.29 -9.32
C LYS A 335 -19.10 14.55 -10.12
N LEU A 336 -18.71 14.38 -11.38
CA LEU A 336 -18.53 15.48 -12.33
C LEU A 336 -19.90 16.06 -12.72
N ALA A 337 -19.94 17.33 -13.12
CA ALA A 337 -21.16 18.00 -13.56
C ALA A 337 -21.56 17.62 -15.00
N SER A 338 -20.57 17.40 -15.87
CA SER A 338 -20.75 16.78 -17.18
C SER A 338 -19.50 16.00 -17.59
N ILE A 339 -19.67 15.03 -18.50
CA ILE A 339 -18.59 14.36 -19.21
C ILE A 339 -19.03 14.26 -20.67
N ASP A 340 -18.34 15.02 -21.53
CA ASP A 340 -18.70 15.20 -22.93
C ASP A 340 -17.55 14.70 -23.82
N VAL A 341 -17.83 13.72 -24.68
CA VAL A 341 -16.84 12.99 -25.47
C VAL A 341 -17.01 13.34 -26.95
N ILE A 342 -15.94 13.81 -27.58
CA ILE A 342 -15.92 14.25 -28.97
C ILE A 342 -15.25 13.18 -29.83
N GLY A 343 -15.98 12.63 -30.79
CA GLY A 343 -15.49 11.67 -31.79
C GLY A 343 -15.57 12.20 -33.22
N MET A 344 -14.85 11.57 -34.15
CA MET A 344 -15.02 11.77 -35.59
C MET A 344 -15.99 10.75 -36.21
N GLU A 345 -16.39 9.75 -35.42
CA GLU A 345 -17.24 8.61 -35.79
C GLU A 345 -18.66 8.83 -35.25
N GLU A 346 -19.66 8.13 -35.80
CA GLU A 346 -21.04 8.18 -35.25
C GLU A 346 -21.12 7.43 -33.91
N PHE A 347 -20.29 6.39 -33.77
CA PHE A 347 -20.19 5.52 -32.60
C PHE A 347 -18.73 5.34 -32.16
N PRO A 348 -18.44 5.18 -30.86
CA PRO A 348 -17.06 4.94 -30.41
C PRO A 348 -16.54 3.59 -30.92
N PHE A 349 -15.32 3.58 -31.47
CA PHE A 349 -14.63 2.40 -32.03
C PHE A 349 -15.19 1.88 -33.35
N GLU A 350 -15.89 2.71 -34.12
CA GLU A 350 -16.53 2.31 -35.38
C GLU A 350 -15.53 1.66 -36.36
N MET A 351 -14.37 2.28 -36.56
CA MET A 351 -13.26 1.79 -37.41
C MET A 351 -12.56 0.51 -36.93
N VAL A 352 -12.79 0.08 -35.68
CA VAL A 352 -12.03 -1.03 -35.04
C VAL A 352 -12.93 -2.21 -34.66
N LEU A 353 -14.17 -1.93 -34.28
CA LEU A 353 -15.13 -2.93 -33.80
C LEU A 353 -16.40 -3.04 -34.66
N GLY A 354 -16.67 -2.07 -35.54
CA GLY A 354 -17.88 -1.98 -36.36
C GLY A 354 -19.03 -1.22 -35.67
N LYS A 355 -19.95 -0.65 -36.49
CA LYS A 355 -21.05 0.20 -36.05
C LYS A 355 -21.91 -0.41 -34.93
N GLU A 356 -22.32 -1.67 -35.06
CA GLU A 356 -23.21 -2.33 -34.09
C GLU A 356 -22.58 -2.46 -32.70
N VAL A 357 -21.28 -2.79 -32.63
CA VAL A 357 -20.54 -2.91 -31.37
C VAL A 357 -20.32 -1.52 -30.74
N GLY A 358 -19.99 -0.51 -31.56
CA GLY A 358 -19.91 0.88 -31.10
C GLY A 358 -21.24 1.42 -30.57
N ALA A 359 -22.35 1.08 -31.21
CA ALA A 359 -23.70 1.45 -30.78
C ALA A 359 -24.08 0.86 -29.42
N GLY A 360 -23.71 -0.40 -29.15
CA GLY A 360 -23.85 -1.01 -27.82
C GLY A 360 -23.11 -0.22 -26.72
N LEU A 361 -21.91 0.27 -27.03
CA LEU A 361 -21.08 1.05 -26.09
C LEU A 361 -21.57 2.49 -25.86
N LYS A 362 -22.45 3.03 -26.72
CA LYS A 362 -23.03 4.38 -26.61
C LYS A 362 -24.09 4.51 -25.50
N LYS A 363 -24.56 3.40 -24.91
CA LYS A 363 -25.57 3.35 -23.82
C LYS A 363 -25.05 3.75 -22.42
N ALA A 364 -23.88 4.38 -22.32
CA ALA A 364 -23.23 4.71 -21.05
C ALA A 364 -23.41 6.18 -20.63
N LYS A 365 -23.06 6.53 -19.39
CA LYS A 365 -23.32 7.86 -18.78
C LYS A 365 -22.30 8.93 -19.21
N PHE A 366 -22.30 9.31 -20.49
CA PHE A 366 -21.58 10.45 -21.05
C PHE A 366 -22.28 10.97 -22.32
N SER A 367 -22.09 12.24 -22.67
CA SER A 367 -22.52 12.77 -23.97
C SER A 367 -21.52 12.32 -25.05
N PHE A 368 -21.99 11.88 -26.22
CA PHE A 368 -21.11 11.56 -27.36
C PHE A 368 -21.47 12.43 -28.56
N LEU A 369 -20.53 13.27 -28.98
CA LEU A 369 -20.70 14.32 -29.97
C LEU A 369 -19.83 14.06 -31.19
N ILE A 370 -20.42 14.17 -32.38
CA ILE A 370 -19.75 13.93 -33.66
C ILE A 370 -19.16 15.26 -34.15
N CYS A 371 -17.86 15.28 -34.46
CA CYS A 371 -17.15 16.44 -34.96
C CYS A 371 -16.96 16.32 -36.48
N TYR A 372 -17.75 17.07 -37.27
CA TYR A 372 -17.77 16.93 -38.74
C TYR A 372 -16.58 17.61 -39.44
N ASN A 373 -15.91 18.53 -38.76
CA ASN A 373 -14.68 19.20 -39.20
C ASN A 373 -13.63 19.12 -38.09
N VAL A 374 -12.35 19.01 -38.44
CA VAL A 374 -11.22 18.96 -37.47
C VAL A 374 -10.90 20.35 -36.85
N GLY A 375 -11.81 21.30 -36.97
CA GLY A 375 -11.70 22.69 -36.47
C GLY A 375 -12.10 22.82 -35.00
N LEU A 376 -11.44 22.10 -34.10
CA LEU A 376 -11.63 22.29 -32.66
C LEU A 376 -10.90 23.57 -32.21
N MET A 377 -11.65 24.57 -31.74
CA MET A 377 -11.07 25.77 -31.11
C MET A 377 -11.35 25.74 -29.62
N HIS A 378 -10.32 25.96 -28.79
CA HIS A 378 -10.55 26.29 -27.39
C HIS A 378 -11.12 27.71 -27.27
N VAL A 379 -11.89 27.95 -26.21
CA VAL A 379 -12.17 29.29 -25.69
C VAL A 379 -11.24 29.49 -24.49
N PRO A 380 -10.28 30.43 -24.53
CA PRO A 380 -9.48 30.76 -23.35
C PRO A 380 -10.34 31.50 -22.31
N ARG A 381 -9.96 31.41 -21.04
CA ARG A 381 -10.58 32.19 -19.96
C ARG A 381 -10.17 33.66 -20.03
N GLU A 382 -11.14 34.56 -19.86
CA GLU A 382 -10.92 36.00 -19.72
C GLU A 382 -10.11 36.33 -18.44
N ASP A 383 -10.32 35.58 -17.36
CA ASP A 383 -9.60 35.71 -16.09
C ASP A 383 -8.18 35.10 -16.11
N ASN A 384 -7.94 34.12 -16.99
CA ASN A 384 -6.60 33.56 -17.21
C ASN A 384 -6.46 32.86 -18.58
N PRO A 385 -5.81 33.50 -19.58
CA PRO A 385 -5.58 32.91 -20.89
C PRO A 385 -4.77 31.61 -20.93
N SER A 386 -4.08 31.20 -19.85
CA SER A 386 -3.43 29.88 -19.80
C SER A 386 -4.39 28.71 -19.57
N LEU A 387 -5.69 28.99 -19.34
CA LEU A 387 -6.74 28.01 -19.07
C LEU A 387 -7.85 28.06 -20.12
N VAL A 388 -8.32 26.88 -20.51
CA VAL A 388 -9.52 26.69 -21.34
C VAL A 388 -10.78 26.89 -20.48
N ALA A 389 -11.73 27.68 -20.99
CA ALA A 389 -13.10 27.83 -20.48
C ALA A 389 -14.10 26.88 -21.17
N GLY A 390 -13.79 26.45 -22.40
CA GLY A 390 -14.61 25.53 -23.18
C GLY A 390 -13.99 25.11 -24.50
N VAL A 391 -14.59 24.13 -25.17
CA VAL A 391 -14.17 23.61 -26.48
C VAL A 391 -15.29 23.85 -27.48
N VAL A 392 -15.00 24.52 -28.59
CA VAL A 392 -15.94 24.72 -29.70
C VAL A 392 -15.98 23.47 -30.58
N VAL A 393 -17.18 22.93 -30.80
CA VAL A 393 -17.46 21.75 -31.63
C VAL A 393 -18.58 22.10 -32.60
N ASN A 394 -18.34 21.97 -33.91
CA ASN A 394 -19.27 22.33 -34.98
C ASN A 394 -19.85 23.77 -34.92
N GLY A 395 -19.25 24.67 -34.12
CA GLY A 395 -19.73 26.04 -33.89
C GLY A 395 -20.38 26.27 -32.51
N GLU A 396 -20.67 25.22 -31.74
CA GLU A 396 -21.21 25.32 -30.37
C GLU A 396 -20.10 25.22 -29.31
N THR A 397 -20.16 26.05 -28.27
CA THR A 397 -19.16 26.07 -27.19
C THR A 397 -19.56 25.15 -26.03
N LEU A 398 -18.82 24.05 -25.85
CA LEU A 398 -18.95 23.15 -24.70
C LEU A 398 -18.13 23.69 -23.51
N PRO A 399 -18.76 24.11 -22.39
CA PRO A 399 -18.03 24.65 -21.24
C PRO A 399 -17.24 23.55 -20.49
N ALA A 400 -15.94 23.77 -20.28
CA ALA A 400 -15.01 22.80 -19.70
C ALA A 400 -14.19 23.42 -18.56
N ASP A 401 -14.03 22.70 -17.45
CA ASP A 401 -13.04 23.05 -16.42
C ASP A 401 -11.67 22.44 -16.75
N PHE A 402 -11.65 21.29 -17.43
CA PHE A 402 -10.46 20.62 -17.92
C PHE A 402 -10.79 19.78 -19.17
N VAL A 403 -9.79 19.60 -20.02
CA VAL A 403 -9.89 18.89 -21.30
C VAL A 403 -8.89 17.74 -21.32
N ILE A 404 -9.24 16.60 -21.90
CA ILE A 404 -8.33 15.47 -22.08
C ILE A 404 -8.23 15.09 -23.56
N MET A 405 -7.01 15.14 -24.11
CA MET A 405 -6.71 14.73 -25.47
C MET A 405 -6.26 13.26 -25.52
N GLY A 406 -7.09 12.42 -26.13
CA GLY A 406 -6.85 10.99 -26.35
C GLY A 406 -6.95 10.62 -27.83
N VAL A 407 -6.23 11.36 -28.69
CA VAL A 407 -6.24 11.25 -30.16
C VAL A 407 -5.17 10.30 -30.72
N GLY A 408 -4.82 9.26 -29.96
CA GLY A 408 -3.79 8.26 -30.30
C GLY A 408 -2.37 8.63 -29.86
N VAL A 409 -1.39 7.81 -30.25
CA VAL A 409 0.04 8.01 -29.94
C VAL A 409 0.90 8.04 -31.21
N ALA A 410 2.14 8.51 -31.09
CA ALA A 410 3.17 8.40 -32.11
C ALA A 410 4.40 7.70 -31.50
N PRO A 411 5.18 6.91 -32.27
CA PRO A 411 6.48 6.39 -31.85
C PRO A 411 7.36 7.47 -31.18
N ALA A 412 7.92 7.18 -30.00
CA ALA A 412 8.78 8.11 -29.27
C ALA A 412 10.23 8.04 -29.78
N THR A 413 10.43 8.36 -31.07
CA THR A 413 11.68 8.14 -31.82
C THR A 413 12.41 9.42 -32.23
N GLU A 414 11.96 10.58 -31.74
CA GLU A 414 12.53 11.91 -32.08
C GLU A 414 14.05 11.98 -31.94
N PHE A 415 14.61 11.38 -30.89
CA PHE A 415 16.06 11.32 -30.61
C PHE A 415 16.87 10.44 -31.59
N LEU A 416 16.22 9.80 -32.56
CA LEU A 416 16.85 8.95 -33.57
C LEU A 416 17.00 9.62 -34.94
N LYS A 417 16.39 10.79 -35.18
CA LYS A 417 16.44 11.46 -36.50
C LYS A 417 17.86 11.69 -37.02
N GLU A 418 18.81 11.96 -36.13
CA GLU A 418 20.23 12.20 -36.46
C GLU A 418 21.11 10.96 -36.18
N SER A 419 20.54 9.83 -35.77
CA SER A 419 21.30 8.62 -35.38
C SER A 419 21.82 7.78 -36.55
N GLY A 420 21.30 8.00 -37.76
CA GLY A 420 21.55 7.14 -38.92
C GLY A 420 20.66 5.89 -38.99
N ILE A 421 19.66 5.74 -38.10
CA ILE A 421 18.55 4.81 -38.29
C ILE A 421 17.51 5.48 -39.19
N GLU A 422 17.12 4.82 -40.29
CA GLU A 422 16.02 5.32 -41.14
C GLU A 422 14.67 5.09 -40.43
N LEU A 423 13.89 6.15 -40.26
CA LEU A 423 12.57 6.11 -39.65
C LEU A 423 11.48 6.17 -40.74
N GLU A 424 10.40 5.44 -40.51
CA GLU A 424 9.21 5.47 -41.37
C GLU A 424 8.45 6.80 -41.25
N LYS A 425 7.52 7.05 -42.18
CA LYS A 425 6.72 8.30 -42.24
C LYS A 425 5.90 8.60 -40.98
N ASP A 426 5.57 7.58 -40.17
CA ASP A 426 4.89 7.75 -38.88
C ASP A 426 5.85 7.81 -37.67
N GLY A 427 7.17 7.77 -37.92
CA GLY A 427 8.23 7.72 -36.93
C GLY A 427 8.63 6.31 -36.48
N SER A 428 8.03 5.25 -37.01
CA SER A 428 8.33 3.87 -36.60
C SER A 428 9.66 3.33 -37.15
N ILE A 429 10.13 2.25 -36.53
CA ILE A 429 11.40 1.58 -36.87
C ILE A 429 11.05 0.21 -37.46
N GLN A 430 11.45 -0.03 -38.72
CA GLN A 430 11.27 -1.33 -39.36
C GLN A 430 12.22 -2.37 -38.74
N VAL A 431 11.66 -3.53 -38.38
CA VAL A 431 12.40 -4.70 -37.88
C VAL A 431 12.05 -5.96 -38.65
N ASP A 432 12.92 -6.97 -38.55
CA ASP A 432 12.67 -8.32 -39.08
C ASP A 432 11.93 -9.22 -38.09
N GLU A 433 11.73 -10.49 -38.47
CA GLU A 433 11.08 -11.51 -37.64
C GLU A 433 11.83 -11.82 -36.32
N TYR A 434 13.10 -11.44 -36.19
CA TYR A 434 13.92 -11.58 -34.98
C TYR A 434 14.05 -10.27 -34.18
N LEU A 435 13.31 -9.23 -34.59
CA LEU A 435 13.26 -7.88 -34.02
C LEU A 435 14.57 -7.07 -34.20
N ARG A 436 15.42 -7.45 -35.15
CA ARG A 436 16.61 -6.68 -35.58
C ARG A 436 16.17 -5.52 -36.46
N VAL A 437 16.73 -4.32 -36.27
CA VAL A 437 16.41 -3.17 -37.13
C VAL A 437 16.98 -3.41 -38.53
N THR A 438 16.13 -3.32 -39.56
CA THR A 438 16.51 -3.69 -40.94
C THR A 438 17.17 -2.54 -41.71
N LYS A 439 16.82 -1.29 -41.39
CA LYS A 439 17.33 -0.10 -42.06
C LYS A 439 18.46 0.55 -41.25
N LEU A 440 19.65 -0.04 -41.36
CA LEU A 440 20.88 0.38 -40.71
C LEU A 440 22.02 0.53 -41.74
N PRO A 441 23.06 1.37 -41.46
CA PRO A 441 24.29 1.35 -42.23
C PRO A 441 24.99 -0.02 -42.12
N SER A 442 25.56 -0.53 -43.22
CA SER A 442 26.11 -1.90 -43.30
C SER A 442 27.28 -2.22 -42.36
N SER A 443 27.84 -1.22 -41.65
CA SER A 443 28.85 -1.40 -40.60
C SER A 443 28.26 -1.65 -39.20
N VAL A 444 26.94 -1.57 -39.04
CA VAL A 444 26.25 -1.52 -37.74
C VAL A 444 25.43 -2.79 -37.49
N GLU A 445 25.86 -3.57 -36.50
CA GLU A 445 25.12 -4.74 -36.03
C GLU A 445 24.72 -4.67 -34.55
N GLY A 446 23.61 -5.35 -34.22
CA GLY A 446 23.18 -5.60 -32.84
C GLY A 446 22.23 -4.54 -32.28
N VAL A 447 21.52 -3.83 -33.14
CA VAL A 447 20.44 -2.89 -32.77
C VAL A 447 19.09 -3.57 -33.05
N PHE A 448 18.18 -3.46 -32.08
CA PHE A 448 16.85 -4.08 -32.06
C PHE A 448 15.81 -3.04 -31.66
N ALA A 449 14.54 -3.19 -32.08
CA ALA A 449 13.44 -2.32 -31.65
C ALA A 449 12.20 -3.12 -31.24
N ILE A 450 11.53 -2.72 -30.16
CA ILE A 450 10.43 -3.49 -29.54
C ILE A 450 9.28 -2.60 -29.02
N GLY A 451 8.07 -3.17 -28.97
CA GLY A 451 6.86 -2.47 -28.53
C GLY A 451 6.36 -1.42 -29.53
N ASP A 452 5.68 -0.38 -29.05
CA ASP A 452 4.89 0.57 -29.86
C ASP A 452 5.64 1.24 -31.03
N VAL A 453 6.98 1.26 -31.02
CA VAL A 453 7.85 1.82 -32.06
C VAL A 453 8.17 0.86 -33.22
N ALA A 454 7.99 -0.45 -33.01
CA ALA A 454 8.47 -1.48 -33.94
C ALA A 454 7.42 -1.81 -35.01
N LEU A 455 7.77 -1.60 -36.27
CA LEU A 455 7.04 -2.04 -37.45
C LEU A 455 7.62 -3.41 -37.87
N TYR A 456 6.86 -4.49 -37.67
CA TYR A 456 7.37 -5.86 -37.78
C TYR A 456 6.54 -6.72 -38.75
N PRO A 457 7.12 -7.75 -39.39
CA PRO A 457 6.39 -8.62 -40.31
C PRO A 457 5.40 -9.53 -39.58
N ARG A 458 4.15 -9.57 -40.03
CA ARG A 458 3.12 -10.52 -39.57
C ARG A 458 2.23 -10.94 -40.74
N ALA A 459 2.14 -12.25 -40.99
CA ALA A 459 1.29 -12.84 -42.03
C ALA A 459 1.50 -12.29 -43.47
N GLY A 460 2.68 -11.74 -43.76
CA GLY A 460 3.04 -11.16 -45.07
C GLY A 460 2.95 -9.63 -45.14
N GLU A 461 2.33 -8.97 -44.17
CA GLU A 461 2.24 -7.51 -44.07
C GLU A 461 3.19 -6.97 -42.99
N LEU A 462 3.64 -5.72 -43.11
CA LEU A 462 4.33 -5.00 -42.04
C LEU A 462 3.31 -4.30 -41.15
N VAL A 463 3.28 -4.63 -39.86
CA VAL A 463 2.30 -4.09 -38.89
C VAL A 463 2.99 -3.47 -37.68
N ARG A 464 2.40 -2.39 -37.16
CA ARG A 464 2.81 -1.75 -35.90
C ARG A 464 1.65 -1.82 -34.92
N ILE A 465 1.88 -2.39 -33.74
CA ILE A 465 0.80 -2.68 -32.78
C ILE A 465 1.10 -2.05 -31.41
N GLU A 466 0.32 -1.03 -31.08
CA GLU A 466 0.44 -0.20 -29.88
C GLU A 466 -0.17 -0.90 -28.65
N HIS A 467 0.37 -2.06 -28.27
CA HIS A 467 -0.19 -2.85 -27.16
C HIS A 467 0.88 -3.47 -26.25
N TRP A 468 0.66 -3.39 -24.94
CA TRP A 468 1.59 -3.90 -23.92
C TRP A 468 1.85 -5.41 -24.07
N ASN A 469 0.88 -6.21 -24.55
CA ASN A 469 1.09 -7.65 -24.79
C ASN A 469 2.13 -7.90 -25.89
N VAL A 470 2.06 -7.09 -26.95
CA VAL A 470 3.00 -7.15 -28.07
C VAL A 470 4.36 -6.67 -27.59
N ALA A 471 4.42 -5.55 -26.85
CA ALA A 471 5.67 -5.07 -26.24
C ALA A 471 6.33 -6.11 -25.33
N GLY A 472 5.58 -6.73 -24.41
CA GLY A 472 6.10 -7.75 -23.50
C GLY A 472 6.59 -9.02 -24.21
N ASN A 473 5.87 -9.47 -25.24
CA ASN A 473 6.28 -10.64 -26.02
C ASN A 473 7.41 -10.34 -27.02
N HIS A 474 7.51 -9.10 -27.55
CA HIS A 474 8.71 -8.62 -28.23
C HIS A 474 9.91 -8.60 -27.27
N GLY A 475 9.71 -8.19 -26.02
CA GLY A 475 10.72 -8.27 -24.96
C GLY A 475 11.22 -9.71 -24.76
N ARG A 476 10.30 -10.67 -24.61
CA ARG A 476 10.66 -12.10 -24.48
C ARG A 476 11.39 -12.64 -25.73
N ALA A 477 10.96 -12.27 -26.93
CA ALA A 477 11.60 -12.68 -28.18
C ALA A 477 12.99 -12.06 -28.39
N VAL A 478 13.17 -10.75 -28.20
CA VAL A 478 14.49 -10.10 -28.37
C VAL A 478 15.51 -10.60 -27.35
N GLY A 479 15.07 -10.95 -26.13
CA GLY A 479 15.92 -11.60 -25.12
C GLY A 479 16.45 -12.96 -25.59
N LYS A 480 15.60 -13.79 -26.22
CA LYS A 480 16.01 -15.04 -26.86
C LYS A 480 17.01 -14.79 -27.99
N THR A 481 16.73 -13.83 -28.89
CA THR A 481 17.60 -13.48 -30.02
C THR A 481 18.98 -13.03 -29.56
N ILE A 482 19.07 -12.12 -28.58
CA ILE A 482 20.34 -11.62 -28.04
C ILE A 482 21.11 -12.71 -27.26
N ALA A 483 20.41 -13.65 -26.61
CA ALA A 483 21.00 -14.80 -25.94
C ALA A 483 21.42 -15.95 -26.90
N GLY A 484 21.21 -15.80 -28.22
CA GLY A 484 21.59 -16.80 -29.22
C GLY A 484 20.59 -17.95 -29.43
N THR A 485 19.36 -17.81 -28.94
CA THR A 485 18.25 -18.78 -29.11
C THR A 485 17.11 -18.17 -29.95
N ALA A 486 17.48 -17.45 -31.01
CA ALA A 486 16.58 -16.68 -31.86
C ALA A 486 15.44 -17.52 -32.47
N GLN A 487 14.23 -16.97 -32.48
CA GLN A 487 13.03 -17.59 -33.07
C GLN A 487 12.18 -16.49 -33.74
N PRO A 488 11.54 -16.76 -34.90
CA PRO A 488 10.62 -15.81 -35.53
C PRO A 488 9.46 -15.40 -34.64
N PHE A 489 9.15 -14.10 -34.61
CA PHE A 489 8.04 -13.56 -33.82
C PHE A 489 6.69 -13.76 -34.53
N VAL A 490 6.04 -14.89 -34.22
CA VAL A 490 4.77 -15.31 -34.84
C VAL A 490 3.53 -15.19 -33.95
N LYS A 491 3.65 -14.58 -32.76
CA LYS A 491 2.56 -14.49 -31.76
C LYS A 491 1.39 -13.64 -32.29
N THR A 492 0.16 -14.01 -31.93
CA THR A 492 -1.02 -13.20 -32.25
C THR A 492 -1.29 -12.17 -31.16
N PRO A 493 -1.61 -10.91 -31.52
CA PRO A 493 -1.92 -9.89 -30.53
C PRO A 493 -3.28 -10.17 -29.87
N VAL A 494 -3.30 -10.10 -28.53
CA VAL A 494 -4.48 -10.26 -27.68
C VAL A 494 -4.68 -8.97 -26.88
N PHE A 495 -5.93 -8.52 -26.80
CA PHE A 495 -6.37 -7.26 -26.18
C PHE A 495 -7.59 -7.52 -25.28
N TRP A 496 -7.78 -6.69 -24.25
CA TRP A 496 -8.99 -6.70 -23.41
C TRP A 496 -9.38 -5.30 -22.93
N LYS A 497 -10.64 -5.14 -22.52
CA LYS A 497 -11.17 -3.94 -21.87
C LYS A 497 -12.00 -4.34 -20.65
N GLY A 498 -11.45 -4.10 -19.46
CA GLY A 498 -12.02 -4.56 -18.18
C GLY A 498 -12.28 -6.09 -18.14
N GLN A 499 -13.38 -6.49 -17.50
CA GLN A 499 -13.79 -7.90 -17.41
C GLN A 499 -14.70 -8.35 -18.57
N GLN A 500 -14.99 -7.48 -19.55
CA GLN A 500 -16.08 -7.68 -20.50
C GLN A 500 -15.60 -7.94 -21.93
N LEU A 501 -15.02 -6.93 -22.61
CA LEU A 501 -14.65 -7.08 -24.03
C LEU A 501 -13.24 -7.68 -24.19
N ARG A 502 -13.11 -8.66 -25.07
CA ARG A 502 -11.86 -9.27 -25.53
C ARG A 502 -11.75 -9.11 -27.04
N TYR A 503 -10.57 -8.81 -27.56
CA TYR A 503 -10.27 -8.77 -28.99
C TYR A 503 -8.94 -9.50 -29.24
N CYS A 504 -8.84 -10.28 -30.31
CA CYS A 504 -7.64 -11.03 -30.65
C CYS A 504 -7.49 -11.14 -32.17
N GLY A 505 -6.25 -11.04 -32.66
CA GLY A 505 -5.96 -10.82 -34.07
C GLY A 505 -5.78 -9.33 -34.40
N HIS A 506 -5.74 -9.02 -35.69
CA HIS A 506 -5.56 -7.66 -36.18
C HIS A 506 -6.29 -7.52 -37.52
N GLY A 507 -7.51 -6.98 -37.48
CA GLY A 507 -8.38 -6.81 -38.64
C GLY A 507 -8.64 -5.34 -38.93
N VAL A 508 -7.63 -4.61 -39.40
CA VAL A 508 -7.82 -3.25 -39.92
C VAL A 508 -8.52 -3.36 -41.27
N GLN A 509 -9.70 -2.73 -41.36
CA GLN A 509 -10.61 -2.80 -42.51
C GLN A 509 -10.92 -4.25 -42.93
N PRO A 510 -11.85 -4.92 -42.21
CA PRO A 510 -12.44 -6.17 -42.65
C PRO A 510 -13.30 -5.96 -43.89
N ASP A 511 -13.44 -7.00 -44.70
CA ASP A 511 -14.41 -7.04 -45.81
C ASP A 511 -15.82 -7.39 -45.29
N ASP A 512 -15.92 -8.17 -44.20
CA ASP A 512 -17.17 -8.60 -43.57
C ASP A 512 -17.01 -8.80 -42.04
N ILE A 513 -18.10 -8.68 -41.28
CA ILE A 513 -18.15 -8.81 -39.82
C ILE A 513 -19.30 -9.74 -39.41
N ILE A 514 -19.00 -11.02 -39.17
CA ILE A 514 -20.00 -12.02 -38.81
C ILE A 514 -20.26 -11.96 -37.30
N ILE A 515 -21.41 -11.41 -36.90
CA ILE A 515 -21.82 -11.28 -35.49
C ILE A 515 -22.72 -12.44 -35.06
N LYS A 516 -22.44 -13.01 -33.89
CA LYS A 516 -23.24 -14.07 -33.23
C LYS A 516 -23.60 -13.63 -31.82
N GLY A 517 -24.89 -13.41 -31.56
CA GLY A 517 -25.41 -12.85 -30.31
C GLY A 517 -25.84 -11.38 -30.47
N ASP A 518 -25.97 -10.66 -29.37
CA ASP A 518 -26.52 -9.29 -29.34
C ASP A 518 -25.45 -8.29 -28.82
N PRO A 519 -24.92 -7.38 -29.67
CA PRO A 519 -24.03 -6.29 -29.27
C PRO A 519 -24.70 -5.26 -28.34
N GLY A 520 -25.99 -4.99 -28.54
CA GLY A 520 -26.79 -4.06 -27.74
C GLY A 520 -27.09 -4.55 -26.32
N GLU A 521 -27.04 -5.86 -26.06
CA GLU A 521 -27.03 -6.47 -24.72
C GLU A 521 -25.62 -6.75 -24.18
N MET A 522 -24.55 -6.50 -24.94
CA MET A 522 -23.17 -6.91 -24.61
C MET A 522 -23.03 -8.44 -24.43
N LYS A 523 -23.68 -9.25 -25.30
CA LYS A 523 -23.66 -10.73 -25.26
C LYS A 523 -23.36 -11.31 -26.66
N PHE A 524 -22.19 -11.00 -27.22
CA PHE A 524 -21.85 -11.32 -28.60
C PHE A 524 -20.44 -11.89 -28.79
N ILE A 525 -20.23 -12.52 -29.95
CA ILE A 525 -18.93 -12.80 -30.57
C ILE A 525 -18.99 -12.25 -32.01
N ALA A 526 -18.02 -11.43 -32.41
CA ALA A 526 -17.92 -10.86 -33.75
C ALA A 526 -16.63 -11.34 -34.43
N TYR A 527 -16.74 -11.97 -35.59
CA TYR A 527 -15.62 -12.47 -36.38
C TYR A 527 -15.35 -11.48 -37.52
N TYR A 528 -14.13 -10.92 -37.57
CA TYR A 528 -13.71 -9.98 -38.61
C TYR A 528 -13.03 -10.75 -39.73
N VAL A 529 -13.61 -10.69 -40.93
CA VAL A 529 -13.21 -11.48 -42.10
C VAL A 529 -12.54 -10.56 -43.13
N LYS A 530 -11.44 -11.03 -43.72
CA LYS A 530 -10.75 -10.38 -44.84
C LYS A 530 -10.28 -11.44 -45.83
N GLN A 531 -10.56 -11.28 -47.12
CA GLN A 531 -10.29 -12.25 -48.19
C GLN A 531 -10.79 -13.67 -47.85
N GLY A 532 -11.98 -13.78 -47.25
CA GLY A 532 -12.60 -15.04 -46.84
C GLY A 532 -11.96 -15.73 -45.63
N LYS A 533 -10.98 -15.11 -44.97
CA LYS A 533 -10.31 -15.63 -43.76
C LYS A 533 -10.63 -14.78 -42.54
N VAL A 534 -10.80 -15.40 -41.38
CA VAL A 534 -10.90 -14.68 -40.10
C VAL A 534 -9.54 -14.07 -39.78
N VAL A 535 -9.48 -12.74 -39.59
CA VAL A 535 -8.25 -12.00 -39.25
C VAL A 535 -8.24 -11.45 -37.82
N ALA A 536 -9.42 -11.31 -37.21
CA ALA A 536 -9.60 -11.03 -35.80
C ALA A 536 -10.96 -11.53 -35.28
N VAL A 537 -11.13 -11.59 -33.96
CA VAL A 537 -12.41 -11.86 -33.29
C VAL A 537 -12.55 -10.98 -32.05
N ALA A 538 -13.72 -10.36 -31.86
CA ALA A 538 -14.14 -9.73 -30.61
C ALA A 538 -15.15 -10.61 -29.87
N SER A 539 -15.19 -10.55 -28.54
CA SER A 539 -16.18 -11.29 -27.74
C SER A 539 -16.46 -10.64 -26.38
N VAL A 540 -17.70 -10.82 -25.90
CA VAL A 540 -18.09 -10.55 -24.51
C VAL A 540 -18.72 -11.83 -23.93
N PRO A 541 -18.15 -12.43 -22.88
CA PRO A 541 -18.59 -13.74 -22.39
C PRO A 541 -19.92 -13.66 -21.62
N ARG A 542 -20.82 -14.62 -21.86
CA ARG A 542 -22.07 -14.78 -21.10
C ARG A 542 -21.76 -15.09 -19.62
N THR A 543 -22.20 -14.22 -18.72
CA THR A 543 -22.22 -14.53 -17.28
C THR A 543 -23.38 -15.48 -16.96
N HIS A 544 -23.07 -16.53 -16.18
CA HIS A 544 -23.98 -17.60 -15.73
C HIS A 544 -24.41 -18.65 -16.77
N SER A 545 -23.52 -19.61 -17.02
CA SER A 545 -23.83 -21.00 -17.38
C SER A 545 -22.74 -21.91 -16.80
N PRO A 546 -23.06 -22.96 -16.02
CA PRO A 546 -22.02 -23.86 -15.48
C PRO A 546 -21.48 -24.89 -16.49
N SER A 547 -22.13 -25.06 -17.65
CA SER A 547 -21.92 -26.23 -18.53
C SER A 547 -21.61 -25.90 -19.99
N SER A 548 -21.65 -24.63 -20.41
CA SER A 548 -21.24 -24.21 -21.75
C SER A 548 -19.84 -23.60 -21.72
N SER A 549 -18.90 -24.24 -22.41
CA SER A 549 -17.48 -23.87 -22.51
C SER A 549 -17.22 -22.37 -22.69
N CYS A 550 -16.20 -21.84 -22.01
CA CYS A 550 -15.49 -20.65 -22.48
C CYS A 550 -15.03 -20.91 -23.93
N PRO A 551 -15.17 -19.97 -24.88
CA PRO A 551 -14.58 -20.15 -26.19
C PRO A 551 -13.06 -20.38 -26.04
N ALA A 552 -12.52 -21.31 -26.82
CA ALA A 552 -11.09 -21.57 -26.90
C ALA A 552 -10.31 -20.26 -27.22
N PRO A 553 -8.99 -20.18 -26.96
CA PRO A 553 -8.22 -19.00 -27.31
C PRO A 553 -8.43 -18.71 -28.78
N ILE A 554 -8.71 -17.46 -29.13
CA ILE A 554 -9.03 -17.06 -30.51
C ILE A 554 -7.89 -17.44 -31.48
N GLU A 555 -6.66 -17.62 -30.97
CA GLU A 555 -5.52 -18.22 -31.66
C GLU A 555 -5.82 -19.58 -32.32
N HIS A 556 -6.76 -20.40 -31.81
CA HIS A 556 -7.17 -21.67 -32.44
C HIS A 556 -8.24 -21.51 -33.53
N PHE A 557 -8.98 -20.39 -33.60
CA PHE A 557 -9.95 -20.16 -34.69
C PHE A 557 -9.28 -19.61 -35.96
N LEU A 558 -8.10 -18.98 -35.85
CA LEU A 558 -7.36 -18.41 -36.98
C LEU A 558 -6.72 -19.46 -37.94
N PRO A 559 -6.06 -20.55 -37.48
CA PRO A 559 -5.45 -21.54 -38.38
C PRO A 559 -6.45 -22.53 -38.99
N VAL A 560 -7.61 -22.77 -38.34
CA VAL A 560 -8.62 -23.73 -38.86
C VAL A 560 -9.23 -23.25 -40.17
N TYR A 561 -9.34 -21.94 -40.39
CA TYR A 561 -9.84 -21.35 -41.65
C TYR A 561 -8.76 -21.12 -42.73
N SER A 562 -7.50 -21.55 -42.52
CA SER A 562 -6.44 -21.39 -43.53
C SER A 562 -6.15 -22.64 -44.36
N SER A 563 -6.71 -23.81 -43.99
CA SER A 563 -6.20 -25.12 -44.41
C SER A 563 -7.25 -26.14 -44.88
N SER A 564 -8.26 -25.70 -45.64
CA SER A 564 -9.10 -26.62 -46.44
C SER A 564 -9.47 -26.03 -47.81
N LYS A 565 -8.92 -26.60 -48.89
CA LYS A 565 -9.45 -26.42 -50.25
C LYS A 565 -10.58 -27.43 -50.49
N THR A 566 -11.83 -27.04 -50.23
CA THR A 566 -12.99 -27.79 -50.73
C THR A 566 -14.20 -26.87 -50.92
N SER A 567 -15.05 -27.24 -51.88
CA SER A 567 -16.22 -26.49 -52.34
C SER A 567 -17.31 -26.34 -51.28
N TYR A 568 -18.01 -25.20 -51.32
CA TYR A 568 -19.31 -25.05 -50.67
C TYR A 568 -20.30 -26.11 -51.17
N THR A 569 -20.95 -26.79 -50.24
CA THR A 569 -22.35 -27.23 -50.39
C THR A 569 -23.08 -26.93 -49.08
N THR A 570 -24.31 -26.45 -49.20
CA THR A 570 -25.23 -26.30 -48.07
C THR A 570 -25.78 -27.66 -47.64
N THR A 571 -26.43 -27.69 -46.48
CA THR A 571 -27.38 -28.75 -46.00
C THR A 571 -26.88 -29.79 -44.98
N GLU A 572 -25.59 -29.89 -44.62
CA GLU A 572 -25.13 -30.88 -43.61
C GLU A 572 -24.50 -30.28 -42.34
N THR A 573 -25.33 -29.75 -41.42
CA THR A 573 -25.00 -29.71 -39.97
C THR A 573 -26.22 -29.61 -39.02
N MET A 574 -27.39 -30.16 -39.40
CA MET A 574 -28.56 -30.26 -38.52
C MET A 574 -28.87 -31.73 -38.13
N ALA A 575 -28.04 -32.31 -37.26
CA ALA A 575 -28.26 -33.66 -36.74
C ALA A 575 -27.61 -33.89 -35.35
N ALA A 576 -28.26 -33.45 -34.28
CA ALA A 576 -27.99 -33.89 -32.88
C ALA A 576 -29.03 -33.34 -31.86
N VAL A 577 -30.34 -33.58 -32.08
CA VAL A 577 -31.39 -33.25 -31.09
C VAL A 577 -32.34 -34.45 -30.94
N HIS A 578 -32.83 -34.67 -29.71
CA HIS A 578 -33.68 -35.77 -29.23
C HIS A 578 -33.06 -37.16 -29.01
N ALA A 579 -32.94 -37.51 -27.73
CA ALA A 579 -33.51 -38.76 -27.18
C ALA A 579 -33.88 -38.56 -25.70
N MET A 580 -35.00 -39.13 -25.26
CA MET A 580 -35.39 -39.33 -23.85
C MET A 580 -35.67 -40.84 -23.64
N PRO A 581 -35.76 -41.33 -22.39
CA PRO A 581 -37.12 -41.63 -21.89
C PRO A 581 -37.36 -41.39 -20.37
N LEU A 582 -38.32 -40.49 -20.08
CA LEU A 582 -39.51 -40.63 -19.21
C LEU A 582 -39.55 -41.41 -17.86
N MET A 583 -40.51 -40.95 -17.03
CA MET A 583 -41.17 -41.58 -15.86
C MET A 583 -40.55 -41.29 -14.46
N HIS A 584 -41.32 -41.03 -13.38
CA HIS A 584 -42.79 -40.88 -13.24
C HIS A 584 -43.22 -39.83 -12.17
N SER A 585 -44.52 -39.57 -12.06
CA SER A 585 -45.23 -38.48 -11.35
C SER A 585 -45.34 -38.57 -9.81
N TYR A 586 -45.55 -37.44 -9.11
CA TYR A 586 -46.86 -37.02 -8.51
C TYR A 586 -46.82 -35.77 -7.57
N HIS A 587 -47.99 -35.12 -7.44
CA HIS A 587 -48.62 -34.29 -6.35
C HIS A 587 -47.81 -33.73 -5.14
N SER A 588 -48.19 -32.64 -4.43
CA SER A 588 -49.20 -31.55 -4.59
C SER A 588 -48.99 -30.44 -3.51
N ARG A 589 -49.62 -29.25 -3.65
CA ARG A 589 -49.84 -28.26 -2.56
C ARG A 589 -51.13 -28.61 -1.77
N PRO A 590 -51.23 -28.34 -0.46
CA PRO A 590 -51.69 -27.04 0.12
C PRO A 590 -50.71 -26.50 1.21
N SER A 591 -50.70 -25.27 1.76
CA SER A 591 -51.60 -24.10 1.92
C SER A 591 -52.77 -24.22 2.91
N PHE A 592 -52.72 -23.55 4.08
CA PHE A 592 -53.63 -22.43 4.46
C PHE A 592 -53.30 -21.75 5.82
N ASN A 593 -54.01 -20.65 6.11
CA ASN A 593 -53.92 -19.68 7.24
C ASN A 593 -54.26 -20.31 8.62
N GLY A 594 -54.03 -19.74 9.81
CA GLY A 594 -53.83 -18.35 10.28
C GLY A 594 -54.44 -18.14 11.70
N VAL A 595 -54.88 -16.91 12.02
CA VAL A 595 -55.75 -16.49 13.16
C VAL A 595 -55.12 -16.19 14.55
N ASN A 596 -54.88 -14.89 14.77
CA ASN A 596 -55.20 -14.02 15.93
C ASN A 596 -55.63 -14.63 17.31
N SER A 597 -55.16 -14.03 18.43
CA SER A 597 -55.89 -12.94 19.14
C SER A 597 -55.29 -12.52 20.51
N ALA A 598 -55.57 -11.26 20.93
CA ALA A 598 -55.85 -10.74 22.30
C ALA A 598 -54.87 -10.98 23.50
N SER A 599 -54.73 -10.10 24.52
CA SER A 599 -55.20 -8.70 24.72
C SER A 599 -54.51 -7.99 25.92
N THR A 600 -54.26 -6.67 25.78
CA THR A 600 -54.30 -5.57 26.81
C THR A 600 -53.77 -5.76 28.25
N ALA A 601 -52.82 -4.90 28.67
CA ALA A 601 -53.03 -3.86 29.72
C ALA A 601 -51.79 -2.94 29.92
N GLY A 602 -52.00 -1.67 30.31
CA GLY A 602 -50.99 -0.74 30.86
C GLY A 602 -51.29 -0.44 32.35
N PRO A 603 -50.86 0.67 32.98
CA PRO A 603 -50.18 1.89 32.48
C PRO A 603 -48.64 1.85 32.74
N SER A 604 -47.82 2.89 33.01
CA SER A 604 -47.93 4.35 33.22
C SER A 604 -46.59 5.08 32.95
N VAL A 605 -46.58 6.43 32.91
CA VAL A 605 -45.38 7.28 32.66
C VAL A 605 -45.37 8.51 33.60
N LEU A 606 -44.19 8.92 34.08
CA LEU A 606 -43.86 10.33 34.40
C LEU A 606 -42.40 10.68 34.02
N PRO A 607 -42.03 11.95 33.78
CA PRO A 607 -40.83 12.34 33.01
C PRO A 607 -39.77 13.15 33.78
N THR A 608 -38.64 13.47 33.12
CA THR A 608 -37.64 14.47 33.56
C THR A 608 -36.82 15.01 32.35
N PRO A 609 -35.94 16.05 32.44
CA PRO A 609 -36.06 17.25 31.58
C PRO A 609 -34.97 17.41 30.50
N PRO A 610 -35.12 18.37 29.56
CA PRO A 610 -34.18 18.55 28.44
C PRO A 610 -32.83 19.18 28.85
N VAL A 611 -31.74 18.69 28.26
CA VAL A 611 -30.37 19.20 28.47
C VAL A 611 -29.84 19.89 27.20
N ALA A 612 -29.28 21.08 27.34
CA ALA A 612 -28.85 21.93 26.22
C ALA A 612 -27.63 21.38 25.45
N SER A 613 -27.67 21.52 24.13
CA SER A 613 -26.66 20.98 23.20
C SER A 613 -25.34 21.76 23.20
N ARG A 614 -24.39 21.42 24.09
CA ARG A 614 -22.99 21.84 23.96
C ARG A 614 -22.36 21.19 22.71
N LYS A 615 -21.97 22.00 21.72
CA LYS A 615 -21.18 21.55 20.56
C LYS A 615 -19.84 20.95 21.03
N ARG A 616 -19.67 19.63 20.96
CA ARG A 616 -18.38 18.96 21.21
C ARG A 616 -17.37 19.38 20.13
N LYS A 617 -16.12 19.65 20.53
CA LYS A 617 -14.99 19.74 19.59
C LYS A 617 -14.80 18.38 18.89
N ARG A 618 -14.51 18.42 17.59
CA ARG A 618 -14.15 17.25 16.78
C ARG A 618 -12.81 16.69 17.28
N ALA A 619 -12.70 15.37 17.42
CA ALA A 619 -11.43 14.73 17.77
C ALA A 619 -10.40 14.96 16.66
N GLN A 620 -9.13 15.14 17.03
CA GLN A 620 -8.03 15.24 16.07
C GLN A 620 -7.76 13.85 15.48
N GLN A 621 -7.67 13.78 14.14
CA GLN A 621 -7.24 12.57 13.44
C GLN A 621 -5.71 12.59 13.38
N TYR A 622 -5.05 11.60 13.99
CA TYR A 622 -3.61 11.39 13.84
C TYR A 622 -3.38 10.41 12.68
N THR A 623 -2.73 10.87 11.61
CA THR A 623 -2.27 10.01 10.52
C THR A 623 -0.84 9.55 10.79
N VAL A 624 -0.70 8.25 11.06
CA VAL A 624 0.57 7.54 11.17
C VAL A 624 1.05 7.17 9.76
N SER A 625 2.26 7.56 9.36
CA SER A 625 2.87 7.06 8.12
C SER A 625 3.54 5.70 8.35
N TYR A 626 3.67 4.91 7.29
CA TYR A 626 4.32 3.62 7.32
C TYR A 626 5.00 3.37 5.97
N SER A 627 6.15 2.71 6.03
CA SER A 627 6.88 2.21 4.87
C SER A 627 6.79 0.69 4.84
N GLU A 628 6.75 0.12 3.64
CA GLU A 628 6.82 -1.33 3.46
C GLU A 628 8.25 -1.68 3.05
N VAL A 629 8.96 -2.39 3.93
CA VAL A 629 10.38 -2.68 3.78
C VAL A 629 10.56 -4.18 3.61
N GLN A 630 11.22 -4.57 2.53
CA GLN A 630 11.64 -5.95 2.32
C GLN A 630 12.92 -6.21 3.09
N GLU A 631 12.79 -6.90 4.20
CA GLU A 631 13.89 -7.31 5.07
C GLU A 631 14.20 -8.79 4.85
N THR A 632 15.49 -9.14 4.89
CA THR A 632 15.96 -10.52 4.76
C THR A 632 16.26 -11.08 6.15
N ASP A 633 15.76 -12.27 6.48
CA ASP A 633 16.14 -12.96 7.71
C ASP A 633 17.56 -13.53 7.67
N SER A 634 18.03 -14.02 8.83
CA SER A 634 19.29 -14.75 8.99
C SER A 634 19.48 -15.90 8.00
N ASP A 635 18.37 -16.43 7.47
CA ASP A 635 18.32 -17.62 6.63
C ASP A 635 18.25 -17.26 5.13
N GLY A 636 18.40 -15.96 4.80
CA GLY A 636 18.43 -15.45 3.43
C GLY A 636 17.05 -15.28 2.76
N ARG A 637 15.95 -15.36 3.51
CA ARG A 637 14.58 -15.24 2.97
C ARG A 637 14.07 -13.81 3.16
N VAL A 638 13.61 -13.21 2.06
CA VAL A 638 13.01 -11.88 2.05
C VAL A 638 11.55 -11.95 2.53
N ARG A 639 11.14 -11.04 3.41
CA ARG A 639 9.74 -10.89 3.87
C ARG A 639 9.31 -9.42 3.88
N ASP A 640 8.03 -9.17 3.63
CA ASP A 640 7.44 -7.83 3.56
C ASP A 640 7.07 -7.30 4.97
N VAL A 641 7.98 -6.54 5.58
CA VAL A 641 7.77 -5.92 6.90
C VAL A 641 7.04 -4.58 6.75
N ILE A 642 6.16 -4.25 7.69
CA ILE A 642 5.57 -2.91 7.83
C ILE A 642 6.40 -2.15 8.84
N VAL A 643 7.31 -1.30 8.37
CA VAL A 643 8.05 -0.37 9.22
C VAL A 643 7.17 0.87 9.39
N ILE A 644 6.44 0.91 10.51
CA ILE A 644 5.70 2.09 10.92
C ILE A 644 6.70 3.22 11.13
N GLU A 645 6.50 4.35 10.44
CA GLU A 645 7.35 5.52 10.62
C GLU A 645 6.93 6.22 11.92
N ASP A 646 7.91 6.55 12.77
CA ASP A 646 7.62 7.13 14.08
C ASP A 646 6.87 8.46 13.92
N THR A 647 5.62 8.49 14.40
CA THR A 647 4.77 9.68 14.31
C THR A 647 5.37 10.79 15.16
N PRO A 648 5.59 12.01 14.64
CA PRO A 648 6.14 13.09 15.44
C PRO A 648 5.17 13.43 16.59
N PRO A 649 5.67 13.75 17.79
CA PRO A 649 4.83 14.30 18.84
C PRO A 649 4.17 15.61 18.36
N PRO A 650 2.98 15.97 18.85
CA PRO A 650 2.24 17.11 18.34
C PRO A 650 3.04 18.41 18.51
N THR A 651 3.55 18.95 17.41
CA THR A 651 4.27 20.22 17.37
C THR A 651 3.32 21.34 17.79
N MET A 652 3.58 21.96 18.95
CA MET A 652 2.90 23.18 19.36
C MET A 652 3.32 24.34 18.45
N SER A 653 2.58 24.53 17.36
CA SER A 653 2.71 25.68 16.46
C SER A 653 1.65 26.75 16.79
N PRO A 654 1.92 28.05 16.58
CA PRO A 654 1.13 29.12 17.20
C PRO A 654 -0.22 29.32 16.53
N ALA A 655 -1.27 29.53 17.32
CA ALA A 655 -2.57 29.97 16.82
C ALA A 655 -2.51 31.47 16.46
N THR A 656 -2.83 31.79 15.21
CA THR A 656 -3.00 33.17 14.75
C THR A 656 -4.37 33.72 15.16
N THR A 657 -4.43 34.45 16.27
CA THR A 657 -5.59 35.25 16.68
C THR A 657 -5.18 36.69 16.95
N ASN A 658 -5.78 37.64 16.21
CA ASN A 658 -5.47 39.06 16.34
C ASN A 658 -6.01 39.66 17.65
N GLY A 659 -5.19 40.51 18.27
CA GLY A 659 -5.64 41.66 19.06
C GLY A 659 -6.18 41.41 20.47
N GLY A 660 -5.33 41.59 21.49
CA GLY A 660 -5.80 42.02 22.83
C GLY A 660 -5.12 41.40 24.04
N GLY A 661 -4.06 42.04 24.54
CA GLY A 661 -3.68 41.97 25.97
C GLY A 661 -2.59 40.98 26.38
N TYR A 662 -1.48 41.54 26.89
CA TYR A 662 -0.41 40.91 27.69
C TYR A 662 0.52 39.91 26.99
N SER A 663 1.80 39.98 27.38
CA SER A 663 2.91 39.23 26.79
C SER A 663 3.80 38.60 27.86
N ALA A 664 4.35 37.43 27.53
CA ALA A 664 5.52 36.78 28.14
C ALA A 664 5.61 36.72 29.68
N SER A 665 5.35 35.54 30.26
CA SER A 665 6.45 34.62 30.62
C SER A 665 5.98 33.37 31.36
N TYR A 666 6.34 32.18 30.85
CA TYR A 666 6.46 30.99 31.69
C TYR A 666 7.48 30.00 31.11
N GLN A 667 8.52 29.69 31.89
CA GLN A 667 9.32 28.48 31.76
C GLN A 667 8.90 27.51 32.87
N PRO A 668 8.98 26.17 32.67
CA PRO A 668 8.85 25.22 33.75
C PRO A 668 9.97 25.44 34.80
N PRO A 669 9.72 25.17 36.09
CA PRO A 669 10.58 25.61 37.18
C PRO A 669 11.87 24.80 37.34
N VAL A 670 12.91 25.48 37.83
CA VAL A 670 14.17 24.90 38.34
C VAL A 670 14.34 25.36 39.80
N TYR A 671 14.67 24.44 40.70
CA TYR A 671 15.13 24.78 42.07
C TYR A 671 16.62 25.17 41.98
N SER A 672 17.00 26.45 42.13
CA SER A 672 17.20 27.21 43.40
C SER A 672 18.62 27.01 43.97
N ALA A 673 19.44 28.02 44.30
CA ALA A 673 19.36 29.49 44.27
C ALA A 673 20.82 30.05 44.37
N PRO A 674 21.15 31.34 44.68
CA PRO A 674 20.35 32.57 44.76
C PRO A 674 20.91 33.84 44.04
N ILE A 675 20.00 34.74 43.67
CA ILE A 675 20.05 36.23 43.73
C ILE A 675 21.37 36.97 43.36
N ARG A 676 21.32 37.71 42.24
CA ARG A 676 21.52 39.18 42.21
C ARG A 676 20.79 39.77 40.99
N THR A 677 19.82 40.66 41.22
CA THR A 677 18.86 41.12 40.20
C THR A 677 19.34 42.36 39.45
N ARG A 678 19.39 42.30 38.11
CA ARG A 678 19.68 43.46 37.24
C ARG A 678 18.53 44.47 37.08
N ALA A 679 17.47 44.33 37.88
CA ALA A 679 16.29 45.21 37.92
C ALA A 679 16.56 46.56 38.60
N ARG A 680 17.62 47.25 38.18
CA ARG A 680 17.93 48.65 38.53
C ARG A 680 18.33 49.47 37.30
N ALA A 681 18.99 48.83 36.32
CA ALA A 681 19.41 49.45 35.06
C ALA A 681 18.28 49.83 34.08
N ALA A 682 17.01 49.55 34.40
CA ALA A 682 15.85 49.85 33.56
C ALA A 682 14.83 50.80 34.23
N ALA A 683 15.07 51.20 35.48
CA ALA A 683 14.22 52.14 36.23
C ALA A 683 14.87 53.52 36.40
N GLU A 684 16.19 53.62 36.23
CA GLU A 684 16.95 54.88 36.34
C GLU A 684 17.14 55.59 34.97
N ALA A 685 16.46 55.11 33.91
CA ALA A 685 16.60 55.60 32.52
C ALA A 685 15.39 56.42 31.99
N GLN A 686 14.42 56.77 32.86
CA GLN A 686 13.31 57.71 32.55
C GLN A 686 13.12 58.78 33.64
N ALA A 687 14.19 59.10 34.36
CA ALA A 687 14.42 60.45 34.87
C ALA A 687 15.49 61.12 33.98
N ILE A 688 15.46 62.45 33.87
CA ILE A 688 16.28 63.26 32.96
C ILE A 688 15.90 63.10 31.47
N SER A 689 14.89 63.87 31.06
CA SER A 689 14.86 64.46 29.70
C SER A 689 14.09 65.78 29.75
N ALA A 690 14.75 66.80 30.30
CA ALA A 690 14.19 68.13 30.54
C ALA A 690 14.96 69.21 29.76
N SER A 691 14.87 69.15 28.43
CA SER A 691 15.27 70.16 27.45
C SER A 691 14.65 69.76 26.10
N LEU A 692 14.05 70.61 25.26
CA LEU A 692 14.56 71.85 24.62
C LEU A 692 15.75 71.55 23.68
N SER A 693 15.75 71.95 22.39
CA SER A 693 14.83 72.85 21.66
C SER A 693 15.00 72.79 20.12
N THR A 694 13.99 73.26 19.36
CA THR A 694 14.06 73.94 18.02
C THR A 694 14.71 73.18 16.83
N SER A 695 14.48 73.44 15.53
CA SER A 695 13.55 74.26 14.70
C SER A 695 13.75 73.84 13.22
N GLY A 696 12.90 74.06 12.21
CA GLY A 696 11.58 74.71 12.06
C GLY A 696 11.22 74.83 10.55
N ILE A 697 10.10 75.52 10.19
CA ILE A 697 9.73 76.01 8.82
C ILE A 697 9.32 74.89 7.80
N VAL A 698 8.09 74.68 7.26
CA VAL A 698 6.85 75.47 6.93
C VAL A 698 6.97 76.20 5.56
N PRO A 699 6.04 76.09 4.56
CA PRO A 699 4.56 76.15 4.68
C PRO A 699 3.64 75.19 3.84
N PRO A 700 2.32 75.11 4.19
CA PRO A 700 1.18 74.53 3.42
C PRO A 700 0.45 75.64 2.56
N PRO A 701 -0.77 75.54 1.92
CA PRO A 701 -1.96 74.65 2.13
C PRO A 701 -2.70 74.15 0.84
N LYS A 702 -3.86 73.45 0.92
CA LYS A 702 -5.28 73.94 0.89
C LYS A 702 -6.24 72.77 1.27
N LYS A 703 -7.30 72.89 2.11
CA LYS A 703 -8.60 73.65 2.02
C LYS A 703 -9.50 73.13 0.87
N ARG A 704 -10.85 72.98 0.92
CA ARG A 704 -12.03 73.46 1.73
C ARG A 704 -13.23 72.46 1.43
N LYS A 705 -14.48 72.42 1.98
CA LYS A 705 -15.26 73.03 3.11
C LYS A 705 -16.62 72.25 3.28
N ARG A 706 -17.04 71.88 4.52
CA ARG A 706 -18.36 72.04 5.23
C ARG A 706 -19.69 72.34 4.46
N ASP A 707 -20.93 72.14 4.94
CA ASP A 707 -21.56 71.60 6.21
C ASP A 707 -23.13 71.67 6.11
N LEU A 708 -23.84 70.90 6.98
CA LEU A 708 -25.10 71.21 7.76
C LEU A 708 -26.39 71.70 7.03
N ASP A 709 -27.57 71.06 7.20
CA ASP A 709 -28.63 71.17 8.27
C ASP A 709 -29.54 72.44 8.12
N GLU A 710 -30.72 72.63 8.75
CA GLU A 710 -31.32 72.11 10.00
C GLU A 710 -32.87 72.31 10.03
N VAL A 711 -33.52 72.01 11.19
CA VAL A 711 -34.76 72.59 11.80
C VAL A 711 -35.79 71.55 12.29
N ARG A 712 -36.56 71.91 13.34
CA ARG A 712 -36.93 71.04 14.48
C ARG A 712 -38.15 71.58 15.26
N THR A 713 -39.08 70.71 15.72
CA THR A 713 -39.95 70.95 16.92
C THR A 713 -40.68 69.67 17.40
N LEU A 714 -41.45 69.75 18.51
CA LEU A 714 -41.97 68.67 19.40
C LEU A 714 -43.42 69.05 19.90
N PRO A 715 -44.19 68.32 20.76
CA PRO A 715 -43.81 67.26 21.74
C PRO A 715 -44.81 66.10 22.11
N ALA A 716 -44.37 65.21 23.02
CA ALA A 716 -45.15 64.30 23.92
C ALA A 716 -45.94 63.11 23.28
N LYS A 717 -46.22 61.98 23.95
CA LYS A 717 -46.04 61.53 25.37
C LYS A 717 -45.62 60.02 25.43
N LYS A 718 -45.28 59.52 26.63
CA LYS A 718 -44.69 58.18 26.96
C LYS A 718 -45.73 57.21 27.63
N PRO A 719 -45.44 55.92 27.98
CA PRO A 719 -44.30 55.01 27.65
C PRO A 719 -44.74 53.57 27.23
N ALA A 720 -43.78 52.64 27.07
CA ALA A 720 -43.98 51.18 27.21
C ALA A 720 -43.76 50.73 28.68
N PRO A 721 -44.13 49.49 29.09
CA PRO A 721 -43.06 48.48 29.22
C PRO A 721 -43.48 47.03 28.89
N SER A 722 -42.58 46.11 29.22
CA SER A 722 -42.50 44.69 28.89
C SER A 722 -43.38 43.71 29.69
N SER A 723 -43.45 42.49 29.15
CA SER A 723 -43.41 41.17 29.85
C SER A 723 -44.71 40.45 30.22
N GLN A 724 -44.52 39.13 30.44
CA GLN A 724 -45.40 38.10 31.01
C GLN A 724 -46.47 37.40 30.12
N ASN A 725 -46.20 36.10 29.94
CA ASN A 725 -47.06 34.94 30.18
C ASN A 725 -48.49 34.85 29.61
N SER A 726 -48.71 33.74 28.91
CA SER A 726 -50.00 33.07 28.71
C SER A 726 -50.61 32.55 30.02
N LEU A 727 -51.95 32.52 30.11
CA LEU A 727 -52.74 31.31 30.41
C LEU A 727 -54.25 31.55 30.21
N ALA A 728 -54.98 30.51 29.78
CA ALA A 728 -56.45 30.36 29.83
C ALA A 728 -57.34 31.32 28.96
N ILE A 729 -58.53 30.94 28.44
CA ILE A 729 -59.14 29.60 28.26
C ILE A 729 -60.14 29.59 27.07
N THR A 730 -60.15 28.46 26.34
CA THR A 730 -61.25 27.77 25.61
C THR A 730 -62.55 28.50 25.21
N GLN A 731 -62.95 28.44 23.92
CA GLN A 731 -64.11 27.63 23.45
C GLN A 731 -64.29 27.53 21.90
N THR A 732 -64.32 26.27 21.40
CA THR A 732 -65.19 25.64 20.35
C THR A 732 -65.67 26.42 19.11
N LYS A 733 -65.80 25.87 17.88
CA LYS A 733 -66.01 24.50 17.30
C LYS A 733 -65.62 24.58 15.78
N SER A 734 -65.51 23.56 14.93
CA SER A 734 -65.85 22.12 14.94
C SER A 734 -64.84 21.29 14.09
N TRP A 735 -65.19 20.09 13.57
CA TRP A 735 -64.27 19.03 13.11
C TRP A 735 -64.49 18.55 11.66
N GLY A 736 -63.41 18.01 11.05
CA GLY A 736 -63.44 17.02 9.95
C GLY A 736 -63.04 17.51 8.55
N SER A 737 -62.55 16.67 7.62
CA SER A 737 -62.04 15.29 7.73
C SER A 737 -61.45 14.81 6.38
N ARG A 738 -60.46 13.89 6.36
CA ARG A 738 -59.86 13.23 5.15
C ARG A 738 -59.08 14.18 4.19
N SER A 739 -58.25 13.75 3.22
CA SER A 739 -57.35 12.56 3.07
C SER A 739 -56.41 12.78 1.86
N ALA A 740 -55.10 12.51 2.01
CA ALA A 740 -54.13 12.18 0.94
C ALA A 740 -52.89 11.53 1.61
N ALA A 741 -52.59 10.24 1.42
CA ALA A 741 -52.11 9.56 0.21
C ALA A 741 -50.61 9.81 -0.05
N ALA A 742 -49.82 8.73 -0.05
CA ALA A 742 -48.35 8.77 -0.15
C ALA A 742 -47.84 8.36 -1.53
N THR A 743 -46.61 8.75 -1.85
CA THR A 743 -45.80 8.20 -2.94
C THR A 743 -44.43 7.79 -2.37
N ASP A 744 -44.02 6.55 -2.61
CA ASP A 744 -42.91 5.90 -1.90
C ASP A 744 -41.55 6.07 -2.63
N ASP A 745 -40.45 6.29 -1.89
CA ASP A 745 -39.08 6.51 -2.43
C ASP A 745 -38.22 5.25 -2.25
N THR A 746 -38.25 4.35 -3.23
CA THR A 746 -37.65 3.01 -3.14
C THR A 746 -36.57 2.70 -4.18
N SER A 747 -35.50 3.49 -4.24
CA SER A 747 -34.19 2.95 -4.68
C SER A 747 -32.96 3.69 -4.13
N LYS A 748 -32.50 3.30 -2.92
CA LYS A 748 -31.14 3.59 -2.44
C LYS A 748 -30.39 2.27 -2.26
N GLY A 749 -29.29 2.09 -3.01
CA GLY A 749 -28.41 0.94 -2.86
C GLY A 749 -27.72 0.91 -1.48
N PRO A 750 -27.22 -0.26 -1.04
CA PRO A 750 -26.63 -0.39 0.29
C PRO A 750 -25.43 0.54 0.47
N VAL A 751 -25.45 1.32 1.55
CA VAL A 751 -24.35 2.22 1.93
C VAL A 751 -23.10 1.40 2.22
N SER A 752 -21.95 1.82 1.71
CA SER A 752 -20.66 1.20 2.02
C SER A 752 -20.44 1.19 3.54
N CYS A 753 -20.12 0.03 4.09
CA CYS A 753 -19.72 -0.09 5.50
C CYS A 753 -18.24 0.25 5.74
N ASP A 754 -17.47 0.47 4.67
CA ASP A 754 -16.03 0.71 4.70
C ASP A 754 -15.74 2.17 4.30
N ASP A 755 -14.80 2.82 4.98
CA ASP A 755 -14.27 4.12 4.56
C ASP A 755 -13.17 3.99 3.48
N LYS A 756 -12.72 5.13 2.93
CA LYS A 756 -11.71 5.19 1.85
C LYS A 756 -10.37 4.55 2.23
N GLU A 757 -10.12 4.34 3.52
CA GLU A 757 -8.90 3.74 4.07
C GLU A 757 -9.13 2.26 4.47
N GLY A 758 -10.31 1.70 4.21
CA GLY A 758 -10.66 0.32 4.52
C GLY A 758 -10.88 0.04 6.00
N HIS A 759 -11.20 1.05 6.83
CA HIS A 759 -11.71 0.79 8.18
C HIS A 759 -13.24 0.68 8.15
N TYR A 760 -13.80 -0.08 9.09
CA TYR A 760 -15.25 -0.12 9.30
C TYR A 760 -15.77 1.27 9.71
N ILE A 761 -16.93 1.66 9.20
CA ILE A 761 -17.64 2.89 9.55
C ILE A 761 -18.45 2.61 10.82
N ILE A 762 -17.98 3.12 11.95
CA ILE A 762 -18.66 2.95 13.23
C ILE A 762 -19.91 3.85 13.25
N VAL A 763 -21.07 3.27 13.03
CA VAL A 763 -22.37 3.88 13.34
C VAL A 763 -22.71 3.51 14.80
N PRO A 764 -23.08 4.46 15.68
CA PRO A 764 -23.58 4.16 17.03
C PRO A 764 -24.87 3.32 16.97
N ASP A 765 -25.04 2.41 17.93
CA ASP A 765 -26.17 1.47 18.01
C ASP A 765 -26.32 0.48 16.83
N ASP A 766 -25.35 0.40 15.91
CA ASP A 766 -25.24 -0.68 14.90
C ASP A 766 -24.98 -2.03 15.59
N ILE A 767 -25.56 -3.10 15.04
CA ILE A 767 -25.45 -4.46 15.60
C ILE A 767 -24.48 -5.29 14.76
N ILE A 768 -23.22 -5.25 15.17
CA ILE A 768 -22.14 -6.04 14.58
C ILE A 768 -22.37 -7.53 14.87
N HIS A 769 -22.19 -8.37 13.85
CA HIS A 769 -22.34 -9.83 13.92
C HIS A 769 -23.66 -10.31 14.58
N LYS A 770 -24.76 -9.55 14.41
CA LYS A 770 -26.09 -9.81 15.00
C LYS A 770 -26.14 -9.89 16.54
N ARG A 771 -25.04 -9.57 17.24
CA ARG A 771 -24.89 -9.78 18.70
C ARG A 771 -24.30 -8.58 19.45
N TYR A 772 -23.47 -7.78 18.81
CA TYR A 772 -22.71 -6.71 19.48
C TYR A 772 -23.23 -5.33 19.07
N ARG A 773 -24.01 -4.69 19.94
CA ARG A 773 -24.49 -3.31 19.72
C ARG A 773 -23.38 -2.32 20.04
N THR A 774 -22.95 -1.52 19.08
CA THR A 774 -21.92 -0.48 19.27
C THR A 774 -22.43 0.63 20.20
N VAL A 775 -21.52 1.18 21.02
CA VAL A 775 -21.82 2.29 21.95
C VAL A 775 -21.01 3.54 21.57
N ARG A 776 -19.69 3.39 21.40
CA ARG A 776 -18.78 4.49 21.00
C ARG A 776 -17.46 3.96 20.46
N LEU A 777 -16.75 4.80 19.70
CA LEU A 777 -15.33 4.61 19.43
C LEU A 777 -14.52 4.78 20.74
N LEU A 778 -13.58 3.86 20.99
CA LEU A 778 -12.58 3.94 22.05
C LEU A 778 -11.26 4.49 21.51
N GLY A 779 -10.83 4.03 20.33
CA GLY A 779 -9.62 4.49 19.67
C GLY A 779 -9.53 4.07 18.20
N GLN A 780 -8.57 4.63 17.48
CA GLN A 780 -8.23 4.28 16.10
C GLN A 780 -6.71 4.26 15.96
N GLY A 781 -6.17 3.26 15.27
CA GLY A 781 -4.76 3.13 14.94
C GLY A 781 -4.56 2.45 13.58
N THR A 782 -3.32 2.29 13.15
CA THR A 782 -2.94 1.84 11.79
C THR A 782 -3.64 0.55 11.35
N PHE A 783 -3.89 -0.38 12.27
CA PHE A 783 -4.50 -1.69 12.00
C PHE A 783 -6.04 -1.68 11.98
N GLY A 784 -6.71 -0.71 12.61
CA GLY A 784 -8.15 -0.79 12.87
C GLY A 784 -8.73 0.24 13.82
N LYS A 785 -10.03 0.08 14.12
CA LYS A 785 -10.79 0.90 15.08
C LYS A 785 -11.23 0.03 16.25
N VAL A 786 -11.11 0.54 17.47
CA VAL A 786 -11.55 -0.14 18.70
C VAL A 786 -12.84 0.52 19.19
N VAL A 787 -13.88 -0.26 19.47
CA VAL A 787 -15.19 0.24 19.93
C VAL A 787 -15.60 -0.37 21.27
N GLU A 788 -16.32 0.40 22.07
CA GLU A 788 -17.14 -0.12 23.17
C GLU A 788 -18.43 -0.67 22.56
N ALA A 789 -18.81 -1.89 22.95
CA ALA A 789 -20.05 -2.52 22.53
C ALA A 789 -20.72 -3.27 23.71
N VAL A 790 -22.00 -3.59 23.56
CA VAL A 790 -22.74 -4.48 24.46
C VAL A 790 -22.97 -5.82 23.76
N ASP A 791 -22.52 -6.91 24.37
CA ASP A 791 -22.89 -8.28 23.99
C ASP A 791 -24.36 -8.51 24.37
N THR A 792 -25.25 -8.52 23.39
CA THR A 792 -26.71 -8.63 23.63
C THR A 792 -27.15 -9.99 24.16
N PHE A 793 -26.32 -11.04 24.07
CA PHE A 793 -26.63 -12.36 24.64
C PHE A 793 -26.19 -12.47 26.10
N LYS A 794 -25.10 -11.79 26.49
CA LYS A 794 -24.57 -11.80 27.88
C LYS A 794 -24.97 -10.58 28.70
N ASN A 795 -25.52 -9.54 28.04
CA ASN A 795 -25.77 -8.20 28.58
C ASN A 795 -24.53 -7.53 29.22
N THR A 796 -23.33 -7.91 28.76
CA THR A 796 -22.04 -7.39 29.26
C THR A 796 -21.42 -6.41 28.29
N LYS A 797 -20.74 -5.39 28.80
CA LYS A 797 -19.89 -4.51 27.99
C LYS A 797 -18.60 -5.21 27.57
N VAL A 798 -18.18 -4.98 26.34
CA VAL A 798 -16.95 -5.53 25.73
C VAL A 798 -16.22 -4.44 24.92
N ALA A 799 -14.93 -4.63 24.69
CA ALA A 799 -14.21 -3.91 23.66
C ALA A 799 -14.07 -4.79 22.41
N ILE A 800 -14.15 -4.18 21.22
CA ILE A 800 -13.98 -4.89 19.94
C ILE A 800 -12.96 -4.16 19.08
N LYS A 801 -11.82 -4.80 18.80
CA LYS A 801 -10.79 -4.35 17.85
C LYS A 801 -11.20 -4.81 16.45
N ILE A 802 -11.66 -3.87 15.62
CA ILE A 802 -12.15 -4.11 14.26
C ILE A 802 -11.03 -3.80 13.28
N ILE A 803 -10.40 -4.85 12.75
CA ILE A 803 -9.26 -4.80 11.84
C ILE A 803 -9.70 -4.33 10.45
N ARG A 804 -8.89 -3.52 9.78
CA ARG A 804 -9.16 -2.99 8.42
C ARG A 804 -9.38 -4.12 7.40
N ALA A 805 -10.26 -3.89 6.42
CA ALA A 805 -10.63 -4.81 5.35
C ALA A 805 -9.54 -4.98 4.26
N ILE A 806 -8.27 -4.85 4.66
CA ILE A 806 -7.08 -4.94 3.80
C ILE A 806 -6.42 -6.30 4.07
N PRO A 807 -6.14 -7.14 3.06
CA PRO A 807 -5.62 -8.50 3.25
C PRO A 807 -4.42 -8.58 4.19
N LYS A 808 -3.41 -7.71 4.02
CA LYS A 808 -2.19 -7.68 4.85
C LYS A 808 -2.48 -7.50 6.34
N TYR A 809 -3.40 -6.61 6.71
CA TYR A 809 -3.80 -6.42 8.12
C TYR A 809 -4.70 -7.56 8.64
N ARG A 810 -5.58 -8.12 7.79
CA ARG A 810 -6.36 -9.33 8.13
C ARG A 810 -5.44 -10.51 8.42
N ASP A 811 -4.43 -10.74 7.60
CA ASP A 811 -3.46 -11.83 7.78
C ASP A 811 -2.56 -11.61 9.00
N ALA A 812 -2.08 -10.38 9.24
CA ALA A 812 -1.39 -10.03 10.48
C ALA A 812 -2.25 -10.29 11.73
N SER A 813 -3.55 -9.96 11.70
CA SER A 813 -4.44 -10.18 12.85
C SER A 813 -4.66 -11.66 13.21
N LYS A 814 -4.41 -12.60 12.28
CA LYS A 814 -4.40 -14.04 12.58
C LYS A 814 -3.22 -14.43 13.49
N ILE A 815 -2.09 -13.71 13.39
CA ILE A 815 -0.93 -13.89 14.27
C ILE A 815 -1.29 -13.40 15.68
N GLU A 816 -1.90 -12.22 15.80
CA GLU A 816 -2.37 -11.67 17.08
C GLU A 816 -3.40 -12.61 17.76
N ILE A 817 -4.38 -13.11 17.00
CA ILE A 817 -5.36 -14.09 17.50
C ILE A 817 -4.65 -15.34 18.00
N ARG A 818 -3.74 -15.94 17.20
CA ARG A 818 -2.96 -17.14 17.58
C ARG A 818 -2.15 -16.93 18.86
N VAL A 819 -1.52 -15.76 19.02
CA VAL A 819 -0.78 -15.39 20.23
C VAL A 819 -1.71 -15.32 21.44
N LEU A 820 -2.78 -14.52 21.36
CA LEU A 820 -3.72 -14.32 22.45
C LEU A 820 -4.44 -15.61 22.88
N ASP A 821 -4.79 -16.46 21.92
CA ASP A 821 -5.35 -17.80 22.18
C ASP A 821 -4.35 -18.70 22.91
N THR A 822 -3.06 -18.58 22.61
CA THR A 822 -1.99 -19.36 23.26
C THR A 822 -1.79 -18.88 24.70
N LEU A 823 -1.70 -17.57 24.92
CA LEU A 823 -1.58 -16.99 26.25
C LEU A 823 -2.78 -17.36 27.14
N LYS A 824 -4.01 -17.21 26.63
CA LYS A 824 -5.25 -17.59 27.35
C LYS A 824 -5.33 -19.09 27.70
N LYS A 825 -4.77 -19.97 26.85
CA LYS A 825 -4.69 -21.43 27.13
C LYS A 825 -3.65 -21.76 28.20
N ARG A 826 -2.60 -20.94 28.33
CA ARG A 826 -1.51 -21.12 29.31
C ARG A 826 -1.77 -20.46 30.66
N ASP A 827 -2.57 -19.40 30.68
CA ASP A 827 -3.02 -18.71 31.90
C ASP A 827 -4.53 -18.44 31.88
N PRO A 828 -5.39 -19.47 32.04
CA PRO A 828 -6.85 -19.28 31.97
C PRO A 828 -7.42 -18.33 33.03
N GLN A 829 -6.70 -18.11 34.13
CA GLN A 829 -7.09 -17.24 35.25
C GLN A 829 -6.56 -15.80 35.13
N ASN A 830 -5.75 -15.50 34.10
CA ASN A 830 -5.11 -14.21 33.86
C ASN A 830 -4.25 -13.68 35.04
N LEU A 831 -3.54 -14.59 35.73
CA LEU A 831 -2.64 -14.25 36.84
C LEU A 831 -1.46 -13.37 36.38
N ASN A 832 -1.06 -13.51 35.12
CA ASN A 832 0.03 -12.79 34.47
C ASN A 832 -0.44 -11.55 33.70
N LYS A 833 -1.73 -11.18 33.79
CA LYS A 833 -2.28 -9.86 33.39
C LYS A 833 -2.12 -9.51 31.91
N CYS A 834 -2.23 -10.48 31.01
CA CYS A 834 -2.31 -10.25 29.57
C CYS A 834 -3.78 -10.17 29.12
N ILE A 835 -4.12 -9.33 28.14
CA ILE A 835 -5.52 -9.24 27.69
C ILE A 835 -6.04 -10.57 27.12
N HIS A 836 -7.25 -10.96 27.48
CA HIS A 836 -7.89 -12.19 26.97
C HIS A 836 -8.92 -11.89 25.88
N LEU A 837 -8.87 -12.67 24.80
CA LEU A 837 -9.97 -12.72 23.83
C LEU A 837 -11.17 -13.45 24.45
N LEU A 838 -12.33 -12.81 24.37
CA LEU A 838 -13.62 -13.40 24.74
C LEU A 838 -14.27 -14.12 23.55
N ASP A 839 -14.08 -13.59 22.34
CA ASP A 839 -14.70 -14.05 21.09
C ASP A 839 -13.90 -13.53 19.88
N THR A 840 -14.01 -14.20 18.73
CA THR A 840 -13.42 -13.75 17.45
C THR A 840 -14.33 -14.10 16.29
N PHE A 841 -14.57 -13.15 15.39
CA PHE A 841 -15.44 -13.37 14.22
C PHE A 841 -15.04 -12.49 13.04
N ASP A 842 -15.55 -12.85 11.85
CA ASP A 842 -15.52 -12.01 10.66
C ASP A 842 -16.88 -11.29 10.50
N HIS A 843 -16.86 -9.99 10.23
CA HIS A 843 -18.06 -9.19 9.93
C HIS A 843 -17.77 -8.25 8.77
N ARG A 844 -18.47 -8.44 7.64
CA ARG A 844 -18.33 -7.63 6.41
C ARG A 844 -16.86 -7.45 5.97
N ASN A 845 -16.07 -8.52 5.95
CA ASN A 845 -14.63 -8.53 5.63
C ASN A 845 -13.71 -7.76 6.61
N HIS A 846 -14.19 -7.46 7.82
CA HIS A 846 -13.36 -7.07 8.96
C HIS A 846 -13.19 -8.23 9.94
N VAL A 847 -11.94 -8.55 10.33
CA VAL A 847 -11.69 -9.43 11.47
C VAL A 847 -11.97 -8.64 12.74
N CYS A 848 -12.76 -9.19 13.65
CA CYS A 848 -13.15 -8.57 14.90
C CYS A 848 -12.65 -9.41 16.08
N LEU A 849 -11.80 -8.81 16.92
CA LEU A 849 -11.28 -9.40 18.14
C LEU A 849 -12.05 -8.80 19.32
N VAL A 850 -12.79 -9.61 20.09
CA VAL A 850 -13.57 -9.18 21.25
C VAL A 850 -12.79 -9.44 22.53
N SER A 851 -12.68 -8.46 23.42
CA SER A 851 -12.04 -8.58 24.73
C SER A 851 -12.93 -8.04 25.86
N GLU A 852 -12.49 -8.23 27.10
CA GLU A 852 -13.00 -7.46 28.24
C GLU A 852 -12.88 -5.94 27.96
N LEU A 853 -13.84 -5.16 28.46
CA LEU A 853 -13.78 -3.69 28.41
C LEU A 853 -12.95 -3.18 29.59
N LEU A 854 -11.77 -2.66 29.28
CA LEU A 854 -10.83 -2.09 30.25
C LEU A 854 -10.97 -0.56 30.34
N GLY A 855 -10.18 0.02 31.25
CA GLY A 855 -10.04 1.46 31.43
C GLY A 855 -9.20 2.16 30.36
N MET A 856 -8.67 3.33 30.69
CA MET A 856 -7.73 4.07 29.84
C MET A 856 -6.32 3.48 29.91
N CYS A 857 -5.49 3.79 28.90
CA CYS A 857 -4.06 3.46 28.98
C CYS A 857 -3.34 4.35 30.00
N VAL A 858 -2.20 3.87 30.50
CA VAL A 858 -1.39 4.60 31.49
C VAL A 858 -0.86 5.92 30.91
N TYR A 859 -0.60 5.97 29.60
CA TYR A 859 -0.27 7.21 28.90
C TYR A 859 -1.38 8.28 29.00
N ASP A 860 -2.63 7.93 28.68
CA ASP A 860 -3.74 8.90 28.76
C ASP A 860 -4.03 9.30 30.21
N PHE A 861 -3.80 8.41 31.21
CA PHE A 861 -3.87 8.81 32.62
C PHE A 861 -2.79 9.84 32.99
N LEU A 862 -1.53 9.63 32.60
CA LEU A 862 -0.44 10.59 32.84
C LEU A 862 -0.77 11.95 32.20
N LYS A 863 -1.23 11.94 30.95
CA LYS A 863 -1.63 13.11 30.17
C LYS A 863 -2.83 13.85 30.75
N GLU A 864 -3.85 13.15 31.24
CA GLU A 864 -4.99 13.72 31.98
C GLU A 864 -4.62 14.23 33.38
N ASN A 865 -3.42 13.90 33.87
CA ASN A 865 -2.86 14.30 35.16
C ASN A 865 -1.72 15.33 34.99
N ASP A 866 -1.69 16.08 33.87
CA ASP A 866 -0.66 17.06 33.52
C ASP A 866 0.78 16.48 33.63
N PHE A 867 0.97 15.24 33.17
CA PHE A 867 2.21 14.46 33.27
C PHE A 867 2.82 14.45 34.69
N SER A 868 1.98 14.40 35.73
CA SER A 868 2.43 14.34 37.13
C SER A 868 2.90 12.92 37.48
N PRO A 869 4.11 12.74 38.05
CA PRO A 869 4.64 11.44 38.44
C PRO A 869 3.73 10.58 39.31
N PHE A 870 3.78 9.26 39.12
CA PHE A 870 3.10 8.32 40.01
C PHE A 870 3.76 8.28 41.40
N PRO A 871 2.98 8.07 42.47
CA PRO A 871 3.52 7.72 43.79
C PRO A 871 4.44 6.50 43.73
N ARG A 872 5.52 6.45 44.53
CA ARG A 872 6.54 5.38 44.39
C ARG A 872 6.00 3.98 44.67
N HIS A 873 4.96 3.85 45.51
CA HIS A 873 4.26 2.58 45.74
C HIS A 873 3.45 2.11 44.51
N HIS A 874 2.88 3.04 43.72
CA HIS A 874 2.29 2.70 42.42
C HIS A 874 3.35 2.24 41.42
N ILE A 875 4.51 2.90 41.38
CA ILE A 875 5.62 2.51 40.48
C ILE A 875 6.09 1.08 40.82
N GLN A 876 6.27 0.74 42.10
CA GLN A 876 6.60 -0.62 42.52
C GLN A 876 5.51 -1.63 42.15
N SER A 877 4.23 -1.27 42.31
CA SER A 877 3.10 -2.12 41.93
C SER A 877 3.06 -2.38 40.42
N PHE A 878 3.17 -1.35 39.59
CA PHE A 878 3.23 -1.48 38.14
C PHE A 878 4.46 -2.27 37.69
N ALA A 879 5.64 -1.99 38.26
CA ALA A 879 6.87 -2.70 37.93
C ALA A 879 6.76 -4.20 38.22
N ARG A 880 6.21 -4.59 39.38
CA ARG A 880 6.00 -6.01 39.75
C ARG A 880 5.03 -6.69 38.78
N GLN A 881 3.95 -6.01 38.38
CA GLN A 881 2.96 -6.55 37.46
C GLN A 881 3.50 -6.68 36.03
N LEU A 882 4.16 -5.65 35.49
CA LEU A 882 4.73 -5.67 34.13
C LEU A 882 5.86 -6.70 34.01
N LEU A 883 6.73 -6.82 35.01
CA LEU A 883 7.78 -7.84 35.03
C LEU A 883 7.17 -9.26 35.12
N ASN A 884 6.09 -9.47 35.86
CA ASN A 884 5.37 -10.75 35.87
C ASN A 884 4.80 -11.09 34.48
N SER A 885 4.13 -10.13 33.83
CA SER A 885 3.57 -10.29 32.48
C SER A 885 4.66 -10.66 31.48
N VAL A 886 5.75 -9.89 31.40
CA VAL A 886 6.85 -10.13 30.45
C VAL A 886 7.63 -11.43 30.78
N ALA A 887 7.77 -11.79 32.07
CA ALA A 887 8.33 -13.09 32.47
C ALA A 887 7.47 -14.28 32.01
N PHE A 888 6.15 -14.12 31.94
CA PHE A 888 5.27 -15.12 31.35
C PHE A 888 5.44 -15.20 29.82
N LEU A 889 5.49 -14.07 29.11
CA LEU A 889 5.72 -14.07 27.65
C LEU A 889 7.03 -14.78 27.31
N HIS A 890 8.12 -14.41 27.99
CA HIS A 890 9.45 -15.00 27.78
C HIS A 890 9.47 -16.51 28.07
N ARG A 891 8.70 -16.99 29.06
CA ARG A 891 8.57 -18.43 29.37
C ARG A 891 7.86 -19.21 28.25
N GLU A 892 6.95 -18.58 27.51
CA GLU A 892 6.30 -19.17 26.33
C GLU A 892 7.08 -18.91 25.02
N SER A 893 8.38 -18.56 25.12
CA SER A 893 9.26 -18.15 24.01
C SER A 893 8.68 -17.02 23.14
N LEU A 894 7.92 -16.10 23.74
CA LEU A 894 7.29 -14.95 23.07
C LEU A 894 7.93 -13.63 23.53
N ILE A 895 8.18 -12.74 22.57
CA ILE A 895 8.68 -11.38 22.78
C ILE A 895 7.56 -10.42 22.36
N HIS A 896 7.24 -9.41 23.17
CA HIS A 896 6.18 -8.43 22.89
C HIS A 896 6.61 -7.44 21.79
N THR A 897 7.86 -6.98 21.86
CA THR A 897 8.54 -6.08 20.91
C THR A 897 8.03 -4.64 20.86
N ASP A 898 6.87 -4.30 21.43
CA ASP A 898 6.34 -2.91 21.44
C ASP A 898 5.71 -2.53 22.80
N LEU A 899 6.49 -2.68 23.87
CA LEU A 899 6.13 -2.22 25.20
C LEU A 899 6.23 -0.69 25.30
N LYS A 900 5.12 -0.05 25.69
CA LYS A 900 5.00 1.41 25.92
C LYS A 900 3.78 1.74 26.79
N PRO A 901 3.68 2.94 27.41
CA PRO A 901 2.57 3.31 28.31
C PRO A 901 1.18 3.32 27.66
N GLU A 902 1.09 3.41 26.33
CA GLU A 902 -0.17 3.28 25.57
C GLU A 902 -0.67 1.82 25.53
N ASN A 903 0.24 0.85 25.54
CA ASN A 903 -0.05 -0.59 25.45
C ASN A 903 -0.27 -1.25 26.84
N ILE A 904 -0.39 -0.43 27.89
CA ILE A 904 -0.69 -0.83 29.26
C ILE A 904 -2.01 -0.16 29.67
N LEU A 905 -3.06 -0.94 29.88
CA LEU A 905 -4.38 -0.42 30.28
C LEU A 905 -4.62 -0.63 31.77
N LEU A 906 -5.25 0.36 32.40
CA LEU A 906 -5.81 0.23 33.75
C LEU A 906 -7.07 -0.65 33.69
N VAL A 907 -7.30 -1.48 34.70
CA VAL A 907 -8.57 -2.22 34.83
C VAL A 907 -9.68 -1.29 35.34
N HIS A 908 -9.34 -0.33 36.20
CA HIS A 908 -10.26 0.68 36.72
C HIS A 908 -9.64 2.08 36.65
N ASN A 909 -10.44 3.07 36.25
CA ASN A 909 -10.00 4.46 36.07
C ASN A 909 -10.13 5.31 37.36
N ASP A 910 -10.61 4.72 38.44
CA ASP A 910 -10.95 5.44 39.67
C ASP A 910 -9.72 6.10 40.30
N PHE A 911 -9.85 7.39 40.61
CA PHE A 911 -8.82 8.18 41.26
C PHE A 911 -9.38 9.00 42.43
N THR A 912 -8.48 9.41 43.31
CA THR A 912 -8.67 10.44 44.33
C THR A 912 -7.90 11.68 43.90
N SER A 913 -8.49 12.86 44.05
CA SER A 913 -7.81 14.14 43.81
C SER A 913 -7.14 14.63 45.09
N VAL A 914 -5.86 14.99 44.99
CA VAL A 914 -5.05 15.57 46.08
C VAL A 914 -4.55 16.94 45.66
N ASN A 915 -4.58 17.92 46.57
CA ASN A 915 -4.09 19.26 46.31
C ASN A 915 -2.64 19.41 46.79
N VAL A 916 -1.68 19.25 45.89
CA VAL A 916 -0.24 19.33 46.21
C VAL A 916 0.30 20.76 46.06
N PRO A 917 1.15 21.26 46.99
CA PRO A 917 1.80 22.56 46.85
C PRO A 917 2.68 22.63 45.59
N LEU A 918 2.58 23.74 44.84
CA LEU A 918 3.45 23.94 43.67
C LEU A 918 4.92 24.13 44.08
N PRO A 919 5.85 23.29 43.60
CA PRO A 919 7.26 23.44 43.93
C PRO A 919 7.80 24.81 43.52
N GLY A 920 8.56 25.43 44.43
CA GLY A 920 9.31 26.67 44.20
C GLY A 920 8.55 27.97 44.45
N LYS A 921 7.25 27.92 44.77
CA LYS A 921 6.42 29.11 45.00
C LYS A 921 5.59 29.03 46.28
N LYS A 922 6.12 29.59 47.37
CA LYS A 922 5.28 29.97 48.52
C LYS A 922 4.19 30.93 48.01
N ASN A 923 2.94 30.68 48.40
CA ASN A 923 1.74 31.42 47.98
C ASN A 923 1.25 31.20 46.53
N ALA A 924 1.69 30.15 45.82
CA ALA A 924 1.02 29.71 44.59
C ALA A 924 -0.21 28.82 44.90
N PRO A 925 -1.24 28.78 44.03
CA PRO A 925 -2.37 27.87 44.20
C PRO A 925 -1.90 26.41 44.16
N LEU A 926 -2.55 25.54 44.94
CA LEU A 926 -2.26 24.11 44.98
C LEU A 926 -2.61 23.48 43.62
N LYS A 927 -1.71 22.63 43.08
CA LYS A 927 -2.02 21.85 41.87
C LYS A 927 -2.84 20.63 42.29
N MET A 928 -4.00 20.44 41.68
CA MET A 928 -4.76 19.20 41.82
C MET A 928 -4.03 18.08 41.07
N LYS A 929 -3.64 17.02 41.78
CA LYS A 929 -3.03 15.79 41.27
C LYS A 929 -4.04 14.65 41.43
N ARG A 930 -4.19 13.81 40.41
CA ARG A 930 -4.94 12.55 40.49
C ARG A 930 -4.03 11.42 40.97
N ILE A 931 -4.54 10.59 41.87
CA ILE A 931 -3.89 9.36 42.34
C ILE A 931 -4.89 8.22 42.19
N LEU A 932 -4.52 7.17 41.45
CA LEU A 932 -5.36 5.99 41.24
C LEU A 932 -5.75 5.30 42.56
N LYS A 933 -6.97 4.74 42.63
CA LYS A 933 -7.41 3.89 43.75
C LYS A 933 -7.03 2.42 43.55
N SER A 934 -6.77 2.01 42.32
CA SER A 934 -6.27 0.68 41.97
C SER A 934 -5.12 0.79 40.98
N THR A 935 -4.13 -0.08 41.12
CA THR A 935 -3.01 -0.21 40.18
C THR A 935 -3.10 -1.50 39.35
N ASP A 936 -4.25 -2.19 39.34
CA ASP A 936 -4.43 -3.36 38.47
C ASP A 936 -4.42 -2.95 37.00
N ILE A 937 -3.60 -3.65 36.21
CA ILE A 937 -3.35 -3.38 34.79
C ILE A 937 -3.56 -4.63 33.93
N ARG A 938 -3.72 -4.44 32.62
CA ARG A 938 -3.53 -5.46 31.60
C ARG A 938 -2.55 -4.97 30.54
N LEU A 939 -1.66 -5.87 30.13
CA LEU A 939 -0.79 -5.70 28.98
C LEU A 939 -1.56 -6.05 27.69
N ILE A 940 -1.49 -5.20 26.67
CA ILE A 940 -2.29 -5.30 25.44
C ILE A 940 -1.44 -5.24 24.15
N ASP A 941 -2.13 -5.29 23.01
CA ASP A 941 -1.62 -5.10 21.64
C ASP A 941 -0.47 -6.03 21.23
N PHE A 942 -0.79 -7.32 21.15
CA PHE A 942 0.12 -8.39 20.72
C PHE A 942 0.24 -8.47 19.18
N GLY A 943 -0.13 -7.41 18.45
CA GLY A 943 -0.09 -7.37 16.98
C GLY A 943 1.31 -7.45 16.37
N SER A 944 2.34 -7.06 17.14
CA SER A 944 3.77 -7.18 16.77
C SER A 944 4.48 -8.33 17.49
N ALA A 945 3.80 -9.05 18.38
CA ALA A 945 4.44 -10.02 19.27
C ALA A 945 4.99 -11.22 18.45
N THR A 946 6.25 -11.55 18.68
CA THR A 946 7.05 -12.44 17.85
C THR A 946 7.60 -13.59 18.69
N PHE A 947 7.40 -14.84 18.25
CA PHE A 947 8.02 -15.99 18.92
C PHE A 947 9.51 -16.07 18.58
N GLU A 948 10.33 -16.49 19.54
CA GLU A 948 11.81 -16.61 19.47
C GLU A 948 12.31 -17.40 18.24
N LYS A 949 11.50 -18.36 17.74
CA LYS A 949 11.84 -19.23 16.59
C LYS A 949 11.15 -18.81 15.29
N GLU A 950 10.47 -17.66 15.30
CA GLU A 950 9.87 -17.04 14.13
C GLU A 950 10.73 -15.88 13.62
N TYR A 951 10.23 -15.20 12.59
CA TYR A 951 10.96 -14.15 11.89
C TYR A 951 11.19 -12.91 12.77
N HIS A 952 12.45 -12.51 12.93
CA HIS A 952 12.82 -11.28 13.62
C HIS A 952 13.05 -10.17 12.59
N SER A 953 12.16 -9.17 12.56
CA SER A 953 12.39 -7.92 11.82
C SER A 953 13.63 -7.20 12.34
N GLN A 954 14.36 -6.51 11.47
CA GLN A 954 15.52 -5.71 11.86
C GLN A 954 15.11 -4.48 12.71
N VAL A 955 13.90 -3.95 12.50
CA VAL A 955 13.37 -2.79 13.25
C VAL A 955 12.09 -3.17 13.99
N VAL A 956 12.18 -3.18 15.33
CA VAL A 956 11.02 -3.30 16.23
C VAL A 956 11.01 -2.18 17.29
N SER A 957 9.95 -2.15 18.11
CA SER A 957 9.67 -1.17 19.16
C SER A 957 9.45 0.27 18.71
N THR A 958 8.47 0.95 19.31
CA THR A 958 8.30 2.41 19.24
C THR A 958 9.59 3.12 19.69
N ARG A 959 10.11 4.08 18.90
CA ARG A 959 11.50 4.56 19.02
C ARG A 959 11.96 4.95 20.41
N HIS A 960 11.15 5.63 21.21
CA HIS A 960 11.50 6.10 22.56
C HIS A 960 11.81 4.97 23.56
N TYR A 961 11.39 3.74 23.26
CA TYR A 961 11.58 2.55 24.09
C TYR A 961 12.48 1.49 23.42
N ARG A 962 13.04 1.80 22.24
CA ARG A 962 13.82 0.88 21.40
C ARG A 962 15.24 0.66 21.95
N ALA A 963 15.58 -0.60 22.17
CA ALA A 963 16.87 -1.02 22.72
C ALA A 963 18.07 -0.75 21.79
N PRO A 964 19.28 -0.48 22.32
CA PRO A 964 20.44 -0.09 21.52
C PRO A 964 20.89 -1.15 20.51
N GLU A 965 20.74 -2.44 20.81
CA GLU A 965 21.08 -3.53 19.89
C GLU A 965 20.21 -3.53 18.61
N ILE A 966 18.97 -3.06 18.70
CA ILE A 966 18.07 -2.89 17.53
C ILE A 966 18.57 -1.71 16.68
N ILE A 967 18.87 -0.57 17.32
CA ILE A 967 19.37 0.64 16.64
C ILE A 967 20.69 0.37 15.91
N LEU A 968 21.55 -0.46 16.52
CA LEU A 968 22.85 -0.86 15.97
C LEU A 968 22.77 -2.06 15.01
N GLY A 969 21.59 -2.65 14.79
CA GLY A 969 21.42 -3.80 13.88
C GLY A 969 22.27 -5.00 14.30
N LEU A 970 22.31 -5.33 15.60
CA LEU A 970 23.08 -6.45 16.15
C LEU A 970 22.25 -7.72 16.37
N GLY A 971 20.98 -7.70 15.95
CA GLY A 971 19.96 -8.66 16.37
C GLY A 971 19.37 -8.31 17.74
N TRP A 972 18.23 -8.91 18.06
CA TRP A 972 17.53 -8.76 19.34
C TRP A 972 16.83 -10.06 19.71
N SER A 973 16.40 -10.15 20.97
CA SER A 973 15.69 -11.27 21.59
C SER A 973 15.02 -10.72 22.86
N PHE A 974 14.58 -11.58 23.79
CA PHE A 974 13.97 -11.24 25.08
C PHE A 974 14.55 -10.00 25.83
N PRO A 975 15.87 -9.69 25.81
CA PRO A 975 16.38 -8.49 26.47
C PRO A 975 15.84 -7.16 25.94
N CYS A 976 15.26 -7.07 24.74
CA CYS A 976 14.74 -5.78 24.22
C CYS A 976 13.53 -5.29 25.01
N ASP A 977 12.57 -6.17 25.32
CA ASP A 977 11.42 -5.88 26.18
C ASP A 977 11.86 -5.40 27.59
N VAL A 978 12.95 -5.98 28.12
CA VAL A 978 13.55 -5.56 29.40
C VAL A 978 14.02 -4.10 29.37
N TYR A 979 14.63 -3.68 28.25
CA TYR A 979 15.07 -2.30 28.06
C TYR A 979 13.88 -1.34 27.97
N SER A 980 12.85 -1.71 27.21
CA SER A 980 11.61 -0.93 27.10
C SER A 980 10.93 -0.76 28.47
N LEU A 981 10.86 -1.82 29.30
CA LEU A 981 10.41 -1.72 30.69
C LEU A 981 11.27 -0.75 31.52
N GLY A 982 12.59 -0.76 31.36
CA GLY A 982 13.49 0.20 31.99
C GLY A 982 13.10 1.65 31.69
N CYS A 983 12.85 1.97 30.41
CA CYS A 983 12.40 3.30 29.98
C CYS A 983 11.03 3.68 30.58
N ILE A 984 10.06 2.76 30.54
CA ILE A 984 8.70 2.96 31.06
C ILE A 984 8.71 3.25 32.56
N LEU A 985 9.54 2.55 33.35
CA LEU A 985 9.63 2.79 34.79
C LEU A 985 10.23 4.17 35.12
N VAL A 986 11.19 4.66 34.33
CA VAL A 986 11.68 6.04 34.49
C VAL A 986 10.58 7.04 34.14
N GLU A 987 9.83 6.82 33.05
CA GLU A 987 8.71 7.66 32.67
C GLU A 987 7.60 7.71 33.73
N PHE A 988 7.31 6.61 34.43
CA PHE A 988 6.36 6.63 35.56
C PHE A 988 6.88 7.43 36.77
N TYR A 989 8.20 7.56 36.93
CA TYR A 989 8.87 8.31 37.99
C TYR A 989 9.06 9.81 37.65
N THR A 990 9.27 10.16 36.38
CA THR A 990 9.48 11.54 35.90
C THR A 990 8.21 12.19 35.37
N GLY A 991 7.21 11.39 34.98
CA GLY A 991 6.07 11.80 34.15
C GLY A 991 6.41 11.96 32.66
N MET A 992 7.65 11.71 32.24
CA MET A 992 8.18 12.09 30.92
C MET A 992 9.04 10.97 30.32
N ALA A 993 8.75 10.56 29.09
CA ALA A 993 9.57 9.61 28.32
C ALA A 993 11.07 9.94 28.39
N LEU A 994 11.88 8.94 28.74
CA LEU A 994 13.32 9.07 29.03
C LEU A 994 14.14 9.56 27.82
N PHE A 995 13.77 9.12 26.62
CA PHE A 995 14.43 9.48 25.36
C PHE A 995 13.39 10.08 24.42
N GLN A 996 13.46 11.40 24.16
CA GLN A 996 12.59 12.10 23.22
C GLN A 996 13.42 12.47 22.00
N THR A 997 13.23 11.76 20.89
CA THR A 997 14.23 11.73 19.80
C THR A 997 13.59 11.48 18.43
N HIS A 998 14.20 12.04 17.39
CA HIS A 998 13.77 11.97 16.01
C HIS A 998 14.84 11.37 15.07
N ASP A 999 16.00 10.96 15.60
CA ASP A 999 17.08 10.29 14.86
C ASP A 999 17.75 9.16 15.67
N ASN A 1000 18.23 8.11 14.99
CA ASN A 1000 18.84 6.96 15.63
C ASN A 1000 20.20 7.27 16.29
N LEU A 1001 20.99 8.19 15.70
CA LEU A 1001 22.30 8.58 16.24
C LEU A 1001 22.17 9.59 17.37
N GLU A 1002 21.17 10.48 17.29
CA GLU A 1002 20.70 11.28 18.43
C GLU A 1002 20.31 10.39 19.61
N HIS A 1003 19.51 9.34 19.38
CA HIS A 1003 19.07 8.43 20.44
C HIS A 1003 20.27 7.77 21.15
N LEU A 1004 21.24 7.24 20.39
CA LEU A 1004 22.48 6.68 20.95
C LEU A 1004 23.29 7.71 21.77
N ALA A 1005 23.27 8.99 21.37
CA ALA A 1005 23.93 10.05 22.12
C ALA A 1005 23.19 10.40 23.42
N MET A 1006 21.84 10.37 23.43
CA MET A 1006 21.05 10.48 24.67
C MET A 1006 21.30 9.30 25.59
N MET A 1007 21.44 8.08 25.04
CA MET A 1007 21.81 6.90 25.81
C MET A 1007 23.17 7.06 26.52
N GLU A 1008 24.19 7.61 25.85
CA GLU A 1008 25.48 7.91 26.50
C GLU A 1008 25.37 8.97 27.61
N MET A 1009 24.47 9.96 27.46
CA MET A 1009 24.20 10.96 28.51
C MET A 1009 23.50 10.36 29.74
N VAL A 1010 22.55 9.44 29.54
CA VAL A 1010 21.80 8.80 30.64
C VAL A 1010 22.63 7.74 31.36
N MET A 1011 23.35 6.89 30.61
CA MET A 1011 23.93 5.64 31.12
C MET A 1011 25.47 5.65 31.17
N GLY A 1012 26.12 6.68 30.64
CA GLY A 1012 27.58 6.72 30.43
C GLY A 1012 28.01 6.09 29.10
N LYS A 1013 29.32 6.12 28.85
CA LYS A 1013 29.94 5.65 27.58
C LYS A 1013 29.51 4.22 27.21
N ILE A 1014 29.20 3.99 25.93
CA ILE A 1014 28.94 2.65 25.39
C ILE A 1014 30.17 1.73 25.63
N PRO A 1015 30.00 0.51 26.18
CA PRO A 1015 31.09 -0.42 26.40
C PRO A 1015 31.85 -0.79 25.12
N ASP A 1016 33.18 -0.76 25.13
CA ASP A 1016 34.01 -0.90 23.91
C ASP A 1016 33.79 -2.22 23.14
N ARG A 1017 33.40 -3.31 23.82
CA ARG A 1017 32.98 -4.57 23.17
C ARG A 1017 31.75 -4.36 22.28
N PHE A 1018 30.74 -3.67 22.81
CA PHE A 1018 29.45 -3.42 22.18
C PHE A 1018 29.56 -2.33 21.12
N ALA A 1019 30.31 -1.25 21.40
CA ALA A 1019 30.62 -0.21 20.41
C ALA A 1019 31.35 -0.77 19.17
N ARG A 1020 32.32 -1.68 19.33
CA ARG A 1020 33.00 -2.37 18.21
C ARG A 1020 32.13 -3.43 17.52
N ALA A 1021 31.02 -3.87 18.11
CA ALA A 1021 29.99 -4.62 17.40
C ALA A 1021 29.15 -3.65 16.55
N GLY A 1022 28.64 -2.58 17.15
CA GLY A 1022 27.90 -1.51 16.47
C GLY A 1022 28.66 -0.94 15.27
N ALA A 1023 29.92 -0.56 15.43
CA ALA A 1023 30.76 -0.01 14.36
C ALA A 1023 31.03 -0.96 13.18
N ARG A 1024 30.77 -2.27 13.32
CA ARG A 1024 30.86 -3.24 12.21
C ARG A 1024 29.54 -3.42 11.44
N SER A 1025 28.39 -3.17 12.06
CA SER A 1025 27.05 -3.24 11.44
C SER A 1025 26.56 -1.87 10.94
N LYS A 1026 26.89 -0.81 11.70
CA LYS A 1026 26.54 0.59 11.47
C LYS A 1026 27.78 1.48 11.59
N PRO A 1027 28.78 1.34 10.70
CA PRO A 1027 29.99 2.17 10.71
C PRO A 1027 29.67 3.66 10.61
N GLU A 1028 28.55 4.04 10.01
CA GLU A 1028 28.08 5.42 9.91
C GLU A 1028 27.75 6.07 11.27
N PHE A 1029 27.63 5.31 12.37
CA PHE A 1029 27.39 5.86 13.71
C PHE A 1029 28.67 6.05 14.54
N PHE A 1030 29.85 5.59 14.08
CA PHE A 1030 31.07 5.61 14.88
C PHE A 1030 32.28 6.20 14.14
N LYS A 1031 33.14 6.86 14.92
CA LYS A 1031 34.51 7.22 14.58
C LYS A 1031 35.50 6.36 15.37
N GLU A 1032 36.74 6.31 14.89
CA GLU A 1032 37.86 5.65 15.60
C GLU A 1032 37.56 4.16 15.94
N GLY A 1033 36.64 3.52 15.21
CA GLY A 1033 36.21 2.13 15.39
C GLY A 1033 35.36 1.82 16.64
N SER A 1034 35.16 2.77 17.56
CA SER A 1034 34.47 2.51 18.84
C SER A 1034 33.86 3.73 19.55
N LYS A 1035 33.94 4.94 18.98
CA LYS A 1035 33.49 6.19 19.60
C LYS A 1035 32.32 6.77 18.81
N LEU A 1036 31.24 7.18 19.46
CA LEU A 1036 30.04 7.65 18.76
C LEU A 1036 30.34 8.92 17.92
N ASP A 1037 29.86 8.98 16.68
CA ASP A 1037 30.02 10.16 15.81
C ASP A 1037 28.98 11.26 16.14
N TRP A 1038 29.02 11.76 17.38
CA TRP A 1038 28.12 12.81 17.84
C TRP A 1038 28.85 14.10 18.26
N PRO A 1039 28.37 15.30 17.90
CA PRO A 1039 27.28 15.58 16.95
C PRO A 1039 27.77 15.75 15.51
N LYS A 1040 27.05 15.15 14.55
CA LYS A 1040 27.34 15.36 13.12
C LYS A 1040 27.17 16.84 12.71
N PRO A 1041 27.92 17.32 11.69
CA PRO A 1041 27.81 18.71 11.23
C PRO A 1041 26.37 19.12 10.90
N LYS A 1042 25.65 18.26 10.16
CA LYS A 1042 24.26 18.46 9.73
C LYS A 1042 23.20 18.35 10.85
N ALA A 1043 23.53 17.86 12.05
CA ALA A 1043 22.55 17.70 13.13
C ALA A 1043 21.98 19.06 13.60
N SER A 1044 20.68 19.12 13.88
CA SER A 1044 19.96 20.38 14.10
C SER A 1044 20.36 21.08 15.40
N ARG A 1045 20.10 22.40 15.50
CA ARG A 1045 20.34 23.17 16.73
C ARG A 1045 19.48 22.68 17.91
N GLN A 1046 18.28 22.17 17.63
CA GLN A 1046 17.36 21.64 18.63
C GLN A 1046 17.84 20.28 19.14
N SER A 1047 18.16 19.35 18.24
CA SER A 1047 18.76 18.05 18.56
C SER A 1047 20.05 18.17 19.41
N LYS A 1048 20.97 19.05 19.00
CA LYS A 1048 22.21 19.38 19.76
C LYS A 1048 21.96 20.00 21.15
N LYS A 1049 20.78 20.56 21.39
CA LYS A 1049 20.33 21.12 22.67
C LYS A 1049 19.64 20.05 23.52
N ASP A 1050 18.85 19.16 22.91
CA ASP A 1050 18.07 18.16 23.64
C ASP A 1050 18.96 17.01 24.17
N VAL A 1051 19.96 16.57 23.39
CA VAL A 1051 21.02 15.68 23.94
C VAL A 1051 21.76 16.34 25.10
N ARG A 1052 22.04 17.66 25.02
CA ARG A 1052 22.70 18.40 26.13
C ARG A 1052 21.82 18.57 27.36
N ASN A 1053 20.51 18.62 27.19
CA ASN A 1053 19.54 18.70 28.29
C ASN A 1053 19.23 17.33 28.92
N THR A 1054 19.62 16.24 28.24
CA THR A 1054 19.49 14.87 28.75
C THR A 1054 20.43 14.69 29.94
N ARG A 1055 19.88 14.20 31.07
CA ARG A 1055 20.60 14.06 32.34
C ARG A 1055 21.04 12.63 32.61
N ALA A 1056 22.11 12.46 33.37
CA ALA A 1056 22.53 11.15 33.86
C ALA A 1056 21.44 10.51 34.72
N LEU A 1057 21.28 9.18 34.65
CA LEU A 1057 20.20 8.46 35.35
C LEU A 1057 20.22 8.68 36.88
N VAL A 1058 21.39 8.96 37.45
CA VAL A 1058 21.58 9.28 38.88
C VAL A 1058 21.05 10.68 39.24
N GLU A 1059 21.00 11.61 38.28
CA GLU A 1059 20.33 12.92 38.44
C GLU A 1059 18.81 12.84 38.20
N VAL A 1060 18.38 11.91 37.33
CA VAL A 1060 16.97 11.65 37.06
C VAL A 1060 16.31 10.92 38.24
N ILE A 1061 17.01 9.96 38.85
CA ILE A 1061 16.58 9.25 40.07
C ILE A 1061 17.65 9.44 41.16
N PRO A 1062 17.64 10.58 41.90
CA PRO A 1062 18.60 10.82 42.97
C PRO A 1062 18.49 9.78 44.10
N PRO A 1063 19.58 9.09 44.48
CA PRO A 1063 19.59 8.01 45.48
C PRO A 1063 19.61 8.55 46.94
N HIS A 1064 18.83 9.60 47.20
CA HIS A 1064 18.73 10.28 48.50
C HIS A 1064 18.23 9.35 49.62
N ASP A 1065 17.30 8.44 49.32
CA ASP A 1065 16.80 7.44 50.25
C ASP A 1065 17.00 6.00 49.73
N LEU A 1066 16.67 5.02 50.59
CA LEU A 1066 16.81 3.60 50.31
C LEU A 1066 15.94 3.14 49.13
N ILE A 1067 14.73 3.70 49.01
CA ILE A 1067 13.75 3.34 47.97
C ILE A 1067 14.30 3.76 46.60
N ASN A 1068 14.72 5.02 46.46
CA ASN A 1068 15.31 5.53 45.23
C ASN A 1068 16.64 4.83 44.89
N ARG A 1069 17.45 4.47 45.89
CA ARG A 1069 18.71 3.73 45.67
C ARG A 1069 18.47 2.34 45.08
N HIS A 1070 17.49 1.60 45.59
CA HIS A 1070 17.12 0.30 45.03
C HIS A 1070 16.37 0.41 43.69
N PHE A 1071 15.56 1.45 43.50
CA PHE A 1071 14.87 1.72 42.23
C PHE A 1071 15.87 2.06 41.12
N LEU A 1072 16.80 2.99 41.38
CA LEU A 1072 17.92 3.34 40.49
C LEU A 1072 18.72 2.08 40.11
N ASN A 1073 19.06 1.22 41.08
CA ASN A 1073 19.82 0.01 40.81
C ASN A 1073 19.05 -1.04 39.98
N LEU A 1074 17.72 -1.11 40.14
CA LEU A 1074 16.87 -1.94 39.26
C LEU A 1074 16.88 -1.38 37.83
N VAL A 1075 16.59 -0.09 37.67
CA VAL A 1075 16.55 0.58 36.35
C VAL A 1075 17.90 0.51 35.63
N GLN A 1076 19.02 0.72 36.32
CA GLN A 1076 20.37 0.56 35.76
C GLN A 1076 20.62 -0.84 35.17
N LYS A 1077 20.07 -1.89 35.81
CA LYS A 1077 20.19 -3.28 35.36
C LYS A 1077 19.23 -3.62 34.22
N LEU A 1078 18.06 -2.97 34.17
CA LEU A 1078 17.09 -3.09 33.06
C LEU A 1078 17.60 -2.39 31.79
N LEU A 1079 18.29 -1.25 31.93
CA LEU A 1079 18.76 -0.43 30.80
C LEU A 1079 20.17 -0.79 30.30
N ALA A 1080 20.82 -1.84 30.82
CA ALA A 1080 22.22 -2.15 30.47
C ALA A 1080 22.44 -2.30 28.95
N PHE A 1081 23.49 -1.64 28.41
CA PHE A 1081 23.77 -1.59 26.97
C PHE A 1081 23.90 -2.97 26.32
N ASP A 1082 24.77 -3.83 26.86
CA ASP A 1082 25.01 -5.18 26.32
C ASP A 1082 23.86 -6.12 26.76
N PRO A 1083 23.08 -6.70 25.81
CA PRO A 1083 21.96 -7.59 26.14
C PRO A 1083 22.34 -8.77 27.02
N ALA A 1084 23.60 -9.25 26.94
CA ALA A 1084 24.10 -10.36 27.75
C ALA A 1084 24.50 -9.93 29.19
N GLN A 1085 24.40 -8.65 29.53
CA GLN A 1085 24.61 -8.10 30.88
C GLN A 1085 23.33 -7.47 31.47
N ARG A 1086 22.24 -7.44 30.69
CA ARG A 1086 20.93 -6.94 31.10
C ARG A 1086 20.24 -7.98 31.98
N ILE A 1087 19.62 -7.54 33.08
CA ILE A 1087 18.99 -8.47 34.04
C ILE A 1087 17.79 -9.19 33.39
N THR A 1088 17.60 -10.47 33.66
CA THR A 1088 16.39 -11.17 33.20
C THR A 1088 15.17 -10.65 33.96
N VAL A 1089 13.98 -10.65 33.36
CA VAL A 1089 12.73 -10.32 34.07
C VAL A 1089 12.49 -11.23 35.29
N ALA A 1090 12.89 -12.50 35.22
CA ALA A 1090 12.77 -13.45 36.32
C ALA A 1090 13.69 -13.11 37.52
N ASP A 1091 14.84 -12.49 37.27
CA ASP A 1091 15.76 -12.03 38.34
C ASP A 1091 15.46 -10.60 38.79
N ALA A 1092 14.90 -9.77 37.91
CA ALA A 1092 14.37 -8.45 38.25
C ALA A 1092 13.23 -8.56 39.27
N LEU A 1093 12.34 -9.56 39.15
CA LEU A 1093 11.30 -9.86 40.14
C LEU A 1093 11.85 -10.22 41.53
N LYS A 1094 13.06 -10.77 41.60
CA LYS A 1094 13.78 -11.10 42.85
C LYS A 1094 14.57 -9.90 43.40
N HIS A 1095 14.55 -8.74 42.72
CA HIS A 1095 15.37 -7.60 43.10
C HIS A 1095 14.92 -7.00 44.45
N PRO A 1096 15.83 -6.63 45.37
CA PRO A 1096 15.47 -6.14 46.71
C PRO A 1096 14.51 -4.95 46.76
N TYR A 1097 14.40 -4.17 45.66
CA TYR A 1097 13.39 -3.13 45.49
C TYR A 1097 11.95 -3.62 45.74
N PHE A 1098 11.64 -4.87 45.38
CA PHE A 1098 10.31 -5.48 45.57
C PHE A 1098 10.06 -6.00 46.99
N SER A 1099 11.08 -6.05 47.83
CA SER A 1099 10.98 -6.39 49.27
C SER A 1099 10.84 -5.15 50.16
N LEU A 1100 10.98 -3.94 49.60
CA LEU A 1100 10.80 -2.70 50.35
C LEU A 1100 9.31 -2.41 50.58
N ASN A 1101 8.95 -2.07 51.81
CA ASN A 1101 7.66 -1.45 52.11
C ASN A 1101 7.73 0.04 51.74
N ILE A 1102 6.96 0.46 50.73
CA ILE A 1102 6.92 1.85 50.27
C ILE A 1102 5.59 2.47 50.75
N PRO A 1103 5.63 3.57 51.52
CA PRO A 1103 4.41 4.17 52.06
C PRO A 1103 3.52 4.80 50.97
N ALA A 1104 2.24 4.99 51.31
CA ALA A 1104 1.29 5.69 50.47
C ALA A 1104 1.59 7.19 50.43
N GLU A 1105 2.37 7.61 49.43
CA GLU A 1105 2.62 9.01 49.10
C GLU A 1105 1.36 9.61 48.44
N ILE A 1106 0.64 10.45 49.20
CA ILE A 1106 -0.61 11.15 48.84
C ILE A 1106 -0.27 12.60 48.46
#